data_AF-A0A1I8BXZ7-F1
#
_entry.id   AF-A0A1I8BXZ7-F1
#
_cell.length_a   1.000
_cell.length_b   1.000
_cell.length_c   1.000
_cell.angle_alpha   90.00
_cell.angle_beta   90.00
_cell.angle_gamma   90.00
#
_symmetry.space_group_name_H-M   'P 1'
#
loop_
_entity.id
_entity.type
_entity.pdbx_description
1 polymer ?
#
loop_
_entity_poly.entity_id
_entity_poly.type
_entity_poly.pdbx_seq_one_letter_code
_entity_poly.pdbx_strand_id
1 'polypeptide(L)'
;MLFSCSSLATKKAGSFDKRESQEKTTKTTTPSPPSSSTHSPLSFSPLNSPNRTTSPKSVDTLLKNRFNWKKLGKESLIKTLSAEQLNFYITASESEKQKERHREALEAKEFARKLLKMEEDGEQPITGGTSSDEEKTQFYWDPNGETFYTDDTYNLLFGNMEGTGAGLSRLGRTQEDLNRCRLRIDANAENQKEYSENIAAMHRKIMEYRKNIKELERKLGIQRGQPTIETPISFLGDSGFLGDGTTIWSGRETTNMNYENILIRLDEERRRCEDLRIELEQERMQSERFQSEIMEIQREFEREIREKDRQHKNKEKNLTEYLRDEQKKVLDVWTELKRVRRQFSDLREQTERELDNQKEEITRLLKNLKINGTDGGKVFTDEKVIFEIIRRIKDQSGGRGMKEFDYEGKIRTESGEEINPELYKKLIKKYEDVTERNIQLESSKDENARRVSELEGELRTAKEKLNGYQNATRKIYEICSSSNENVRSRSLSPTKISPFDAVRNVQRALQKRDNEIQQLEQKLRGIERLQIEMSGKLVKSEESKRSLEREIISMRRNIQEFERNLDESERERRRLDDKYKVLLSDLDASEGTKKILENELNLIKQQIEKISGEEKRKAREEIEQFKNDLESDYSNRIEELNIKTKSLQEEKRNIKNELNSMQQQMRDYETKVQTLKQKLEEKEIQYEIMEKQFKQLNEDLKSKKEELDNLLLKLQELNKIKEQQIKTINALEQNLRELKQQRDEQNSLREDAIKKLENSKQTINSEIEKRERLEREKELLNKEIENLKNEINNLEKLIGSLRITNDELESKLKTQQAKLLALENDFSSGQKEMEILIELNERLQRERQEIQKEKQDVDNEVANLKELIRKSEQELEKLRNENSTLQGYEAKSREEMETQKNQINQLENDLKEKEGKIKELEDELSQLEKYYKERSKKSAWKIGGGGAKGTTATDETGIGTEESFGKEEEEEGGGEGKVPTEIYDLELVERKIKEVEDKWKIKIGQIEDEKDKLEKQNRELEDKLIQLQQENENQIIEIENLKRKLQEEIDRLMREINEIQERNNNEMETERETHKSELDALKREKEELEVKLGQVEQKLAEALNARDEFDKVKRDLENRLQEALTKNQKLKDELTDAKTDAEKAK
;
A
#
# COMPACT_ATOMS: atom_id res chain seq x y z
N MET A 1 18.80 21.29 -82.61
CA MET A 1 18.55 20.22 -83.61
C MET A 1 18.36 18.92 -82.83
N LEU A 2 17.35 18.06 -83.05
CA LEU A 2 16.12 18.13 -83.86
C LEU A 2 15.01 17.32 -83.14
N PHE A 3 13.77 17.47 -83.63
CA PHE A 3 12.49 16.82 -83.27
C PHE A 3 12.57 15.31 -82.89
N SER A 4 11.60 14.69 -82.17
CA SER A 4 10.15 14.86 -82.39
C SER A 4 9.19 14.43 -81.25
N CYS A 5 7.92 14.77 -81.46
CA CYS A 5 6.65 14.52 -80.75
C CYS A 5 6.51 13.29 -79.81
N SER A 6 5.81 13.47 -78.67
CA SER A 6 4.35 13.14 -78.56
C SER A 6 3.77 13.19 -77.13
N SER A 7 2.59 13.83 -77.00
CA SER A 7 1.52 13.59 -76.01
C SER A 7 1.75 13.71 -74.49
N LEU A 8 0.63 13.95 -73.78
CA LEU A 8 0.40 13.75 -72.33
C LEU A 8 1.31 14.51 -71.34
N ALA A 9 0.99 15.80 -71.20
CA ALA A 9 0.91 16.50 -69.90
C ALA A 9 2.11 16.35 -68.95
N THR A 10 3.19 17.02 -69.34
CA THR A 10 4.13 17.80 -68.49
C THR A 10 3.80 17.84 -66.98
N LYS A 11 4.72 17.40 -66.09
CA LYS A 11 6.01 18.04 -65.74
C LYS A 11 5.83 19.40 -65.02
N LYS A 12 6.43 19.70 -63.85
CA LYS A 12 7.73 19.37 -63.20
C LYS A 12 8.76 20.49 -63.36
N ALA A 13 9.31 20.89 -62.20
CA ALA A 13 10.45 21.79 -61.99
C ALA A 13 10.24 23.28 -62.31
N GLY A 14 10.70 24.13 -61.39
CA GLY A 14 10.68 25.59 -61.47
C GLY A 14 11.43 26.15 -60.25
N SER A 15 12.36 27.05 -60.49
CA SER A 15 13.25 27.68 -59.48
C SER A 15 12.61 28.90 -58.80
N PHE A 16 13.18 29.29 -57.65
CA PHE A 16 13.30 30.67 -57.16
C PHE A 16 12.01 31.50 -56.87
N ASP A 17 11.88 31.86 -55.59
CA ASP A 17 11.80 33.25 -55.09
C ASP A 17 10.58 34.16 -55.37
N LYS A 18 10.15 34.82 -54.29
CA LYS A 18 9.52 36.17 -54.17
C LYS A 18 8.39 36.64 -55.11
N ARG A 19 7.25 36.91 -54.44
CA ARG A 19 6.52 38.21 -54.34
C ARG A 19 5.57 38.71 -55.45
N GLU A 20 4.40 39.11 -54.94
CA GLU A 20 3.68 40.38 -55.18
C GLU A 20 2.97 40.66 -56.53
N SER A 21 1.67 40.28 -56.54
CA SER A 21 0.53 41.23 -56.54
C SER A 21 0.05 41.97 -57.81
N GLN A 22 -1.26 42.27 -57.80
CA GLN A 22 -2.02 43.24 -58.64
C GLN A 22 -2.24 42.85 -60.14
N GLU A 23 -3.38 43.14 -60.80
CA GLU A 23 -4.63 43.80 -60.37
C GLU A 23 -5.84 43.61 -61.34
N LYS A 24 -7.03 44.13 -60.92
CA LYS A 24 -8.14 44.68 -61.76
C LYS A 24 -8.98 43.68 -62.62
N THR A 25 -10.30 43.87 -62.91
CA THR A 25 -11.26 44.99 -62.76
C THR A 25 -12.75 44.56 -62.49
N THR A 26 -13.47 45.26 -61.58
CA THR A 26 -14.92 45.69 -61.64
C THR A 26 -16.09 44.66 -61.75
N LYS A 27 -17.37 44.88 -61.29
CA LYS A 27 -18.10 45.97 -60.56
C LYS A 27 -19.48 45.47 -60.00
N THR A 28 -19.96 46.04 -58.86
CA THR A 28 -21.36 46.01 -58.29
C THR A 28 -21.94 44.61 -57.87
N THR A 29 -23.10 44.38 -57.20
CA THR A 29 -24.37 45.14 -56.93
C THR A 29 -25.11 44.65 -55.63
N THR A 30 -26.08 45.40 -55.07
CA THR A 30 -26.87 45.11 -53.81
C THR A 30 -28.28 45.81 -53.85
N PRO A 31 -29.21 45.83 -52.82
CA PRO A 31 -29.51 45.00 -51.61
C PRO A 31 -31.05 44.63 -51.40
N SER A 32 -31.43 44.07 -50.22
CA SER A 32 -32.79 43.67 -49.69
C SER A 32 -33.57 44.81 -48.95
N PRO A 33 -34.70 44.67 -48.15
CA PRO A 33 -35.52 43.54 -47.57
C PRO A 33 -37.08 43.72 -47.88
N PRO A 34 -38.17 43.69 -47.01
CA PRO A 34 -38.49 43.14 -45.65
C PRO A 34 -39.94 42.54 -45.33
N SER A 35 -40.07 41.83 -44.18
CA SER A 35 -41.16 41.76 -43.13
C SER A 35 -42.69 41.44 -43.31
N SER A 36 -43.16 40.45 -42.52
CA SER A 36 -44.31 40.46 -41.52
C SER A 36 -45.70 39.78 -41.73
N SER A 37 -46.09 38.96 -40.72
CA SER A 37 -47.41 38.83 -40.03
C SER A 37 -48.53 37.80 -40.38
N THR A 38 -48.90 37.02 -39.34
CA THR A 38 -50.25 36.62 -38.83
C THR A 38 -51.14 35.46 -39.37
N HIS A 39 -51.75 34.79 -38.36
CA HIS A 39 -53.01 34.02 -38.27
C HIS A 39 -53.15 32.50 -38.67
N SER A 40 -53.66 31.75 -37.68
CA SER A 40 -54.22 30.38 -37.66
C SER A 40 -55.71 30.36 -38.15
N PRO A 41 -56.61 29.33 -37.99
CA PRO A 41 -56.55 28.09 -37.16
C PRO A 41 -57.26 26.79 -37.70
N LEU A 42 -57.28 25.71 -36.87
CA LEU A 42 -58.28 24.59 -36.83
C LEU A 42 -58.35 23.61 -38.06
N SER A 43 -58.83 22.34 -38.00
CA SER A 43 -59.25 21.42 -36.91
C SER A 43 -59.48 19.95 -37.39
N PHE A 44 -59.86 19.05 -36.46
CA PHE A 44 -60.50 17.71 -36.63
C PHE A 44 -59.70 16.49 -37.15
N SER A 45 -59.45 15.55 -36.23
CA SER A 45 -59.59 14.08 -36.48
C SER A 45 -61.09 13.70 -36.45
N PRO A 46 -61.54 12.56 -37.02
CA PRO A 46 -61.82 11.42 -36.13
C PRO A 46 -61.81 9.98 -36.72
N LEU A 47 -61.41 9.02 -35.86
CA LEU A 47 -62.02 7.70 -35.58
C LEU A 47 -62.18 6.55 -36.63
N ASN A 48 -62.18 5.35 -36.02
CA ASN A 48 -62.82 4.06 -36.39
C ASN A 48 -62.15 3.07 -37.37
N SER A 49 -61.59 2.02 -36.75
CA SER A 49 -61.58 0.63 -37.22
C SER A 49 -63.02 0.08 -37.35
N PRO A 50 -63.31 -1.02 -38.09
CA PRO A 50 -63.05 -2.36 -37.51
C PRO A 50 -62.82 -3.56 -38.47
N ASN A 51 -62.34 -4.66 -37.87
CA ASN A 51 -62.69 -6.07 -38.14
C ASN A 51 -62.22 -6.85 -39.41
N ARG A 52 -61.16 -7.67 -39.18
CA ARG A 52 -61.22 -9.15 -39.02
C ARG A 52 -61.15 -10.12 -40.24
N THR A 53 -60.33 -11.16 -40.03
CA THR A 53 -60.35 -12.55 -40.58
C THR A 53 -59.38 -12.97 -41.71
N THR A 54 -59.02 -14.26 -41.62
CA THR A 54 -58.31 -15.17 -42.56
C THR A 54 -56.82 -14.96 -42.89
N SER A 55 -56.19 -16.07 -43.29
CA SER A 55 -54.77 -16.34 -43.62
C SER A 55 -54.77 -17.47 -44.70
N PRO A 56 -53.66 -18.11 -45.14
CA PRO A 56 -52.22 -17.91 -44.85
C PRO A 56 -51.27 -18.01 -46.09
N LYS A 57 -49.94 -17.97 -45.83
CA LYS A 57 -48.78 -18.46 -46.64
C LYS A 57 -48.24 -17.57 -47.79
N SER A 58 -46.88 -17.60 -47.88
CA SER A 58 -46.03 -17.20 -49.01
C SER A 58 -46.02 -15.71 -49.42
N VAL A 59 -44.88 -15.08 -49.76
CA VAL A 59 -43.46 -15.49 -49.77
C VAL A 59 -42.65 -14.36 -49.16
N ASP A 60 -41.72 -14.64 -48.25
CA ASP A 60 -40.67 -13.66 -47.92
C ASP A 60 -39.38 -14.35 -47.40
N THR A 61 -38.55 -14.79 -48.34
CA THR A 61 -37.24 -15.41 -48.07
C THR A 61 -36.20 -14.82 -49.00
N LEU A 62 -35.42 -13.83 -48.54
CA LEU A 62 -34.04 -13.50 -48.94
C LEU A 62 -33.61 -12.13 -48.35
N LEU A 63 -33.23 -12.07 -47.06
CA LEU A 63 -32.27 -11.09 -46.47
C LEU A 63 -32.20 -11.17 -44.92
N LYS A 64 -31.46 -12.16 -44.38
CA LYS A 64 -30.77 -12.12 -43.06
C LYS A 64 -30.12 -13.48 -42.74
N ASN A 65 -28.87 -13.67 -43.14
CA ASN A 65 -28.00 -14.72 -42.62
C ASN A 65 -26.68 -14.10 -42.15
N ARG A 66 -26.61 -13.75 -40.86
CA ARG A 66 -25.37 -13.39 -40.17
C ARG A 66 -25.15 -14.46 -39.11
N PHE A 67 -24.15 -15.32 -39.31
CA PHE A 67 -24.00 -16.58 -38.56
C PHE A 67 -23.78 -16.35 -37.06
N ASN A 68 -24.40 -17.19 -36.23
CA ASN A 68 -24.41 -17.08 -34.78
C ASN A 68 -23.79 -18.34 -34.14
N TRP A 69 -22.57 -18.22 -33.60
CA TRP A 69 -21.74 -19.34 -33.14
C TRP A 69 -22.11 -19.88 -31.75
N LYS A 70 -23.39 -20.19 -31.51
CA LYS A 70 -23.87 -20.82 -30.25
C LYS A 70 -24.97 -21.87 -30.45
N LYS A 71 -24.66 -22.95 -31.20
CA LYS A 71 -25.15 -24.34 -30.97
C LYS A 71 -24.71 -25.26 -32.11
N LEU A 72 -23.77 -26.17 -31.82
CA LEU A 72 -23.66 -27.49 -32.45
C LEU A 72 -22.93 -28.41 -31.48
N GLY A 73 -23.47 -29.61 -31.26
CA GLY A 73 -22.94 -30.56 -30.30
C GLY A 73 -21.69 -31.28 -30.82
N LYS A 74 -20.97 -31.94 -29.91
CA LYS A 74 -19.98 -32.95 -30.30
C LYS A 74 -20.74 -34.14 -30.89
N GLU A 75 -20.72 -34.33 -32.20
CA GLU A 75 -20.80 -35.62 -32.92
C GLU A 75 -20.97 -35.43 -34.44
N SER A 76 -20.58 -36.44 -35.22
CA SER A 76 -20.83 -36.56 -36.68
C SER A 76 -20.27 -35.46 -37.61
N LEU A 77 -18.94 -35.38 -37.78
CA LEU A 77 -18.36 -34.79 -39.01
C LEU A 77 -17.00 -35.38 -39.43
N ILE A 78 -16.80 -36.68 -39.24
CA ILE A 78 -15.68 -37.40 -39.86
C ILE A 78 -16.02 -37.64 -41.34
N LYS A 79 -15.52 -36.78 -42.22
CA LYS A 79 -15.24 -37.14 -43.62
C LYS A 79 -13.75 -37.42 -43.73
N THR A 80 -13.40 -38.62 -44.17
CA THR A 80 -12.01 -39.06 -44.34
C THR A 80 -11.32 -38.27 -45.45
N LEU A 81 -10.40 -37.39 -45.08
CA LEU A 81 -9.35 -36.90 -45.99
C LEU A 81 -8.50 -38.09 -46.45
N SER A 82 -7.97 -38.08 -47.68
CA SER A 82 -7.05 -39.14 -48.11
C SER A 82 -5.73 -39.04 -47.34
N ALA A 83 -5.01 -40.16 -47.21
CA ALA A 83 -3.70 -40.17 -46.54
C ALA A 83 -2.71 -39.20 -47.18
N GLU A 84 -2.81 -38.97 -48.50
CA GLU A 84 -2.00 -37.98 -49.24
C GLU A 84 -2.35 -36.54 -48.85
N GLN A 85 -3.64 -36.21 -48.71
CA GLN A 85 -4.08 -34.90 -48.23
C GLN A 85 -3.67 -34.65 -46.79
N LEU A 86 -3.73 -35.69 -45.94
CA LEU A 86 -3.33 -35.63 -44.54
C LEU A 86 -1.80 -35.45 -44.41
N ASN A 87 -1.01 -36.20 -45.19
CA ASN A 87 0.44 -36.02 -45.29
C ASN A 87 0.84 -34.65 -45.85
N PHE A 88 0.10 -34.11 -46.83
CA PHE A 88 0.35 -32.75 -47.33
C PHE A 88 0.12 -31.69 -46.25
N TYR A 89 -0.95 -31.80 -45.46
CA TYR A 89 -1.20 -30.88 -44.34
C TYR A 89 -0.20 -31.05 -43.18
N ILE A 90 0.22 -32.28 -42.87
CA ILE A 90 1.26 -32.53 -41.86
C ILE A 90 2.59 -31.93 -42.33
N THR A 91 3.09 -32.28 -43.52
CA THR A 91 4.37 -31.76 -44.04
C THR A 91 4.36 -30.25 -44.26
N ALA A 92 3.22 -29.66 -44.65
CA ALA A 92 3.06 -28.21 -44.68
C ALA A 92 3.22 -27.60 -43.27
N SER A 93 2.44 -28.08 -42.29
CA SER A 93 2.49 -27.62 -40.89
C SER A 93 3.84 -27.84 -40.23
N GLU A 94 4.54 -28.93 -40.56
CA GLU A 94 5.89 -29.21 -40.08
C GLU A 94 6.93 -28.30 -40.75
N SER A 95 6.79 -27.98 -42.04
CA SER A 95 7.64 -26.96 -42.69
C SER A 95 7.42 -25.58 -42.08
N GLU A 96 6.20 -25.26 -41.65
CA GLU A 96 5.82 -23.99 -41.04
C GLU A 96 6.34 -23.91 -39.60
N LYS A 97 6.18 -24.97 -38.80
CA LYS A 97 6.81 -25.10 -37.48
C LYS A 97 8.34 -25.15 -37.54
N GLN A 98 8.94 -25.70 -38.59
CA GLN A 98 10.39 -25.63 -38.80
C GLN A 98 10.84 -24.21 -39.14
N LYS A 99 10.08 -23.46 -39.96
CA LYS A 99 10.37 -22.04 -40.24
C LYS A 99 10.25 -21.20 -38.97
N GLU A 100 9.18 -21.37 -38.18
CA GLU A 100 9.02 -20.63 -36.92
C GLU A 100 10.12 -21.00 -35.93
N ARG A 101 10.45 -22.29 -35.73
CA ARG A 101 11.61 -22.70 -34.91
C ARG A 101 12.94 -22.17 -35.42
N HIS A 102 13.15 -22.08 -36.74
CA HIS A 102 14.38 -21.52 -37.30
C HIS A 102 14.42 -19.99 -37.18
N ARG A 103 13.26 -19.33 -37.10
CA ARG A 103 13.12 -17.91 -36.77
C ARG A 103 13.35 -17.66 -35.28
N GLU A 104 12.70 -18.41 -34.40
CA GLU A 104 12.94 -18.39 -32.94
C GLU A 104 14.43 -18.65 -32.63
N ALA A 105 15.07 -19.60 -33.32
CA ALA A 105 16.50 -19.87 -33.20
C ALA A 105 17.40 -18.79 -33.84
N LEU A 106 16.89 -17.95 -34.75
CA LEU A 106 17.57 -16.76 -35.26
C LEU A 106 17.43 -15.60 -34.27
N GLU A 107 16.22 -15.31 -33.81
CA GLU A 107 15.93 -14.27 -32.81
C GLU A 107 16.67 -14.58 -31.48
N ALA A 108 16.74 -15.86 -31.06
CA ALA A 108 17.56 -16.30 -29.93
C ALA A 108 19.08 -16.20 -30.21
N LYS A 109 19.54 -16.41 -31.45
CA LYS A 109 20.95 -16.19 -31.82
C LYS A 109 21.32 -14.71 -31.89
N GLU A 110 20.39 -13.83 -32.27
CA GLU A 110 20.59 -12.38 -32.20
C GLU A 110 20.57 -11.91 -30.74
N PHE A 111 19.66 -12.44 -29.90
CA PHE A 111 19.65 -12.16 -28.47
C PHE A 111 20.94 -12.64 -27.79
N ALA A 112 21.41 -13.85 -28.09
CA ALA A 112 22.69 -14.38 -27.61
C ALA A 112 23.90 -13.55 -28.11
N ARG A 113 23.91 -13.10 -29.38
CA ARG A 113 24.93 -12.16 -29.88
C ARG A 113 24.87 -10.79 -29.20
N LYS A 114 23.68 -10.36 -28.79
CA LYS A 114 23.46 -9.08 -28.09
C LYS A 114 23.90 -9.16 -26.63
N LEU A 115 23.85 -10.34 -26.01
CA LEU A 115 24.49 -10.66 -24.73
C LEU A 115 26.01 -10.76 -24.86
N LEU A 116 26.55 -11.52 -25.83
CA LEU A 116 28.00 -11.64 -26.06
C LEU A 116 28.65 -10.27 -26.29
N LYS A 117 27.97 -9.37 -27.03
CA LYS A 117 28.40 -7.98 -27.23
C LYS A 117 28.32 -7.06 -25.99
N MET A 118 27.83 -7.55 -24.86
CA MET A 118 27.95 -6.89 -23.55
C MET A 118 29.00 -7.56 -22.65
N GLU A 119 29.62 -8.65 -23.13
CA GLU A 119 30.54 -9.51 -22.39
C GLU A 119 31.96 -9.48 -23.00
N GLU A 120 32.10 -9.25 -24.32
CA GLU A 120 33.38 -9.17 -25.04
C GLU A 120 34.19 -7.87 -24.81
N ASP A 121 33.59 -6.78 -24.30
CA ASP A 121 34.30 -5.52 -23.96
C ASP A 121 34.97 -5.57 -22.55
N GLY A 122 35.08 -6.76 -21.93
CA GLY A 122 35.28 -6.92 -20.48
C GLY A 122 36.58 -7.55 -19.96
N GLU A 123 37.48 -8.11 -20.79
CA GLU A 123 38.71 -8.79 -20.29
C GLU A 123 39.99 -8.47 -21.07
N GLN A 124 41.06 -8.07 -20.34
CA GLN A 124 42.37 -8.77 -20.31
C GLN A 124 43.17 -8.41 -19.04
N PRO A 125 43.68 -9.38 -18.25
CA PRO A 125 44.48 -9.12 -17.06
C PRO A 125 46.01 -9.24 -17.29
N ILE A 126 46.82 -8.41 -16.64
CA ILE A 126 48.30 -8.52 -16.63
C ILE A 126 48.87 -8.44 -15.19
N THR A 127 49.11 -9.64 -14.63
CA THR A 127 50.16 -10.04 -13.67
C THR A 127 50.52 -9.19 -12.43
N GLY A 128 50.34 -9.81 -11.24
CA GLY A 128 51.12 -9.53 -10.01
C GLY A 128 50.57 -8.45 -9.07
N GLY A 129 50.80 -8.50 -7.75
CA GLY A 129 51.40 -9.56 -6.95
C GLY A 129 51.68 -9.15 -5.48
N THR A 130 51.58 -10.12 -4.55
CA THR A 130 52.08 -10.13 -3.14
C THR A 130 51.53 -9.14 -2.08
N SER A 131 51.35 -9.72 -0.87
CA SER A 131 51.51 -9.17 0.49
C SER A 131 50.61 -8.05 1.05
N SER A 132 49.90 -8.43 2.14
CA SER A 132 49.74 -7.74 3.44
C SER A 132 49.25 -6.27 3.56
N ASP A 133 48.12 -6.18 4.27
CA ASP A 133 47.88 -5.34 5.46
C ASP A 133 47.52 -3.84 5.36
N GLU A 134 46.25 -3.62 5.75
CA GLU A 134 45.66 -2.46 6.46
C GLU A 134 45.34 -1.12 5.73
N GLU A 135 44.36 -0.43 6.34
CA GLU A 135 43.87 0.93 6.11
C GLU A 135 43.18 1.28 4.77
N LYS A 136 41.84 1.41 4.87
CA LYS A 136 40.98 2.46 4.27
C LYS A 136 41.38 3.06 2.89
N THR A 137 40.49 2.89 1.90
CA THR A 137 39.70 4.02 1.33
C THR A 137 38.49 3.48 0.59
N GLN A 138 37.29 3.96 0.94
CA GLN A 138 36.03 3.58 0.30
C GLN A 138 35.57 4.75 -0.58
N PHE A 139 35.78 4.66 -1.91
CA PHE A 139 35.50 5.78 -2.82
C PHE A 139 34.27 5.55 -3.71
N TYR A 140 33.40 6.54 -3.64
CA TYR A 140 32.20 6.85 -4.42
C TYR A 140 32.11 6.36 -5.86
N TRP A 141 30.85 6.08 -6.26
CA TRP A 141 30.28 6.61 -7.50
C TRP A 141 28.93 7.28 -7.21
N ASP A 142 28.69 8.42 -7.86
CA ASP A 142 27.48 9.26 -7.74
C ASP A 142 26.91 9.52 -9.15
N PRO A 143 25.60 9.34 -9.36
CA PRO A 143 24.93 9.75 -10.59
C PRO A 143 23.75 10.74 -10.38
N ASN A 144 23.81 11.67 -9.41
CA ASN A 144 22.80 12.74 -9.25
C ASN A 144 23.26 14.08 -9.87
N GLY A 145 23.23 14.16 -11.20
CA GLY A 145 23.46 15.40 -11.93
C GLY A 145 22.20 16.26 -12.09
N GLU A 146 21.92 17.17 -11.14
CA GLU A 146 21.38 18.50 -11.46
C GLU A 146 21.55 19.50 -10.30
N THR A 147 22.21 20.62 -10.57
CA THR A 147 22.59 21.64 -9.57
C THR A 147 21.68 22.86 -9.61
N PHE A 148 21.06 23.22 -8.49
CA PHE A 148 20.69 24.61 -8.20
C PHE A 148 20.70 24.90 -6.68
N TYR A 149 21.88 25.26 -6.17
CA TYR A 149 21.99 26.04 -4.93
C TYR A 149 22.25 27.49 -5.31
N THR A 150 21.48 28.41 -4.75
CA THR A 150 21.91 29.79 -4.55
C THR A 150 22.50 29.90 -3.14
N ASP A 151 23.66 30.53 -3.02
CA ASP A 151 24.24 30.94 -1.74
C ASP A 151 23.21 31.69 -0.87
N ASP A 152 23.24 31.49 0.45
CA ASP A 152 23.76 32.54 1.34
C ASP A 152 23.92 32.07 2.82
N THR A 153 24.55 32.91 3.65
CA THR A 153 24.58 32.86 5.14
C THR A 153 25.41 31.78 5.88
N TYR A 154 26.68 31.59 5.51
CA TYR A 154 27.70 31.16 6.49
C TYR A 154 28.39 32.37 7.15
N ASN A 155 27.69 33.07 8.06
CA ASN A 155 28.30 34.06 8.98
C ASN A 155 27.38 34.50 10.13
N LEU A 156 27.52 33.87 11.31
CA LEU A 156 27.95 34.56 12.54
C LEU A 156 28.31 33.55 13.64
N LEU A 157 29.33 33.87 14.46
CA LEU A 157 29.69 33.09 15.65
C LEU A 157 28.88 33.55 16.89
N PHE A 158 28.76 32.63 17.86
CA PHE A 158 28.63 32.86 19.31
C PHE A 158 28.13 34.24 19.78
N GLY A 159 26.84 34.31 20.16
CA GLY A 159 26.24 35.41 20.93
C GLY A 159 25.47 34.86 22.15
N ASN A 160 25.51 35.58 23.28
CA ASN A 160 25.02 35.12 24.58
C ASN A 160 23.49 35.08 24.74
N MET A 161 23.05 34.17 25.61
CA MET A 161 21.88 34.25 26.51
C MET A 161 20.43 34.32 25.95
N GLU A 162 19.52 33.77 26.76
CA GLU A 162 18.07 34.06 26.84
C GLU A 162 17.25 33.95 25.53
N GLY A 163 16.74 32.74 25.26
CA GLY A 163 15.93 32.44 24.08
C GLY A 163 15.17 31.10 24.16
N THR A 164 14.41 30.90 25.25
CA THR A 164 13.73 29.63 25.57
C THR A 164 12.56 29.32 24.62
N GLY A 165 12.88 28.79 23.42
CA GLY A 165 11.87 28.35 22.46
C GLY A 165 12.43 27.58 21.25
N ALA A 166 13.60 27.95 20.72
CA ALA A 166 14.14 27.37 19.48
C ALA A 166 14.68 25.92 19.62
N GLY A 167 14.92 25.45 20.85
CA GLY A 167 15.55 24.14 21.11
C GLY A 167 14.67 22.94 20.76
N LEU A 168 13.40 22.93 21.19
CA LEU A 168 12.50 21.78 21.02
C LEU A 168 12.26 21.43 19.54
N SER A 169 11.99 22.43 18.71
CA SER A 169 11.76 22.23 17.27
C SER A 169 12.97 21.70 16.51
N ARG A 170 14.18 21.90 17.05
CA ARG A 170 15.42 21.34 16.48
C ARG A 170 15.62 19.89 16.92
N LEU A 171 15.36 19.59 18.20
CA LEU A 171 15.46 18.23 18.75
C LEU A 171 14.42 17.28 18.15
N GLY A 172 13.19 17.74 17.93
CA GLY A 172 12.12 16.97 17.28
C GLY A 172 12.48 16.55 15.84
N ARG A 173 13.08 17.45 15.06
CA ARG A 173 13.56 17.13 13.70
C ARG A 173 14.68 16.08 13.73
N THR A 174 15.67 16.21 14.62
CA THR A 174 16.71 15.19 14.76
C THR A 174 16.16 13.83 15.21
N GLN A 175 15.07 13.81 15.98
CA GLN A 175 14.39 12.56 16.38
C GLN A 175 13.62 11.93 15.21
N GLU A 176 12.94 12.72 14.38
CA GLU A 176 12.35 12.23 13.14
C GLU A 176 13.40 11.71 12.16
N ASP A 177 14.52 12.42 11.99
CA ASP A 177 15.59 11.98 11.09
C ASP A 177 16.29 10.72 11.61
N LEU A 178 16.47 10.57 12.92
CA LEU A 178 16.89 9.31 13.54
C LEU A 178 15.89 8.18 13.27
N ASN A 179 14.59 8.42 13.41
CA ASN A 179 13.56 7.43 13.10
C ASN A 179 13.52 7.08 11.61
N ARG A 180 13.73 8.04 10.70
CA ARG A 180 13.86 7.81 9.24
C ARG A 180 15.16 7.10 8.87
N CYS A 181 16.24 7.28 9.62
CA CYS A 181 17.45 6.48 9.46
C CYS A 181 17.24 5.06 9.97
N ARG A 182 16.62 4.90 11.14
CA ARG A 182 16.27 3.60 11.71
C ARG A 182 15.35 2.80 10.81
N LEU A 183 14.23 3.37 10.32
CA LEU A 183 13.33 2.71 9.38
C LEU A 183 14.04 2.28 8.07
N ARG A 184 15.03 3.06 7.59
CA ARG A 184 15.85 2.67 6.43
C ARG A 184 16.87 1.57 6.76
N ILE A 185 17.42 1.54 7.97
CA ILE A 185 18.29 0.45 8.45
C ILE A 185 17.48 -0.83 8.62
N ASP A 186 16.34 -0.76 9.31
CA ASP A 186 15.46 -1.89 9.58
C ASP A 186 14.93 -2.49 8.25
N ALA A 187 14.45 -1.66 7.32
CA ALA A 187 14.02 -2.13 5.98
C ALA A 187 15.18 -2.69 5.13
N ASN A 188 16.41 -2.17 5.26
CA ASN A 188 17.57 -2.70 4.54
C ASN A 188 18.07 -4.02 5.17
N ALA A 189 17.95 -4.18 6.49
CA ALA A 189 18.21 -5.43 7.19
C ALA A 189 17.16 -6.50 6.85
N GLU A 190 15.88 -6.10 6.70
CA GLU A 190 14.81 -6.99 6.23
C GLU A 190 15.01 -7.40 4.77
N ASN A 191 15.37 -6.48 3.88
CA ASN A 191 15.78 -6.82 2.51
C ASN A 191 16.98 -7.78 2.49
N GLN A 192 18.02 -7.54 3.32
CA GLN A 192 19.19 -8.44 3.41
C GLN A 192 18.81 -9.82 3.95
N LYS A 193 17.88 -9.89 4.90
CA LYS A 193 17.31 -11.14 5.39
C LYS A 193 16.56 -11.86 4.26
N GLU A 194 15.68 -11.18 3.51
CA GLU A 194 15.00 -11.77 2.35
C GLU A 194 15.98 -12.26 1.28
N TYR A 195 17.04 -11.51 0.96
CA TYR A 195 18.10 -11.99 0.07
C TYR A 195 18.79 -13.25 0.63
N SER A 196 19.08 -13.30 1.93
CA SER A 196 19.67 -14.48 2.57
C SER A 196 18.74 -15.70 2.55
N GLU A 197 17.43 -15.51 2.75
CA GLU A 197 16.42 -16.57 2.74
C GLU A 197 16.16 -17.08 1.32
N ASN A 198 16.15 -16.19 0.32
CA ASN A 198 16.11 -16.55 -1.10
C ASN A 198 17.37 -17.33 -1.52
N ILE A 199 18.57 -16.90 -1.09
CA ILE A 199 19.82 -17.64 -1.32
C ILE A 199 19.77 -19.01 -0.64
N ALA A 200 19.22 -19.12 0.57
CA ALA A 200 19.06 -20.39 1.28
C ALA A 200 17.98 -21.31 0.66
N ALA A 201 16.90 -20.75 0.10
CA ALA A 201 15.91 -21.49 -0.67
C ALA A 201 16.48 -21.99 -2.00
N MET A 202 17.28 -21.16 -2.70
CA MET A 202 17.97 -21.56 -3.92
C MET A 202 19.03 -22.63 -3.65
N HIS A 203 19.81 -22.53 -2.56
CA HIS A 203 20.73 -23.59 -2.13
C HIS A 203 20.02 -24.90 -1.79
N ARG A 204 18.84 -24.84 -1.13
CA ARG A 204 18.01 -26.04 -0.89
C ARG A 204 17.58 -26.69 -2.21
N LYS A 205 17.03 -25.93 -3.17
CA LYS A 205 16.69 -26.45 -4.51
C LYS A 205 17.89 -26.99 -5.28
N ILE A 206 19.07 -26.35 -5.19
CA ILE A 206 20.32 -26.86 -5.79
C ILE A 206 20.75 -28.19 -5.14
N MET A 207 20.56 -28.36 -3.83
CA MET A 207 20.84 -29.61 -3.13
C MET A 207 19.82 -30.70 -3.45
N GLU A 208 18.54 -30.35 -3.64
CA GLU A 208 17.50 -31.25 -4.16
C GLU A 208 17.80 -31.69 -5.60
N TYR A 209 18.15 -30.77 -6.51
CA TYR A 209 18.58 -31.14 -7.86
C TYR A 209 19.84 -32.01 -7.84
N ARG A 210 20.83 -31.74 -6.98
CA ARG A 210 22.00 -32.61 -6.78
C ARG A 210 21.64 -33.99 -6.22
N LYS A 211 20.63 -34.09 -5.35
CA LYS A 211 20.10 -35.37 -4.84
C LYS A 211 19.38 -36.15 -5.95
N ASN A 212 18.52 -35.48 -6.72
CA ASN A 212 17.76 -36.06 -7.81
C ASN A 212 18.68 -36.49 -8.97
N ILE A 213 19.73 -35.72 -9.28
CA ILE A 213 20.79 -36.12 -10.21
C ILE A 213 21.48 -37.39 -9.69
N LYS A 214 21.92 -37.44 -8.42
CA LYS A 214 22.50 -38.67 -7.83
C LYS A 214 21.55 -39.87 -7.82
N GLU A 215 20.25 -39.64 -7.75
CA GLU A 215 19.25 -40.71 -7.82
C GLU A 215 19.02 -41.20 -9.26
N LEU A 216 19.01 -40.29 -10.24
CA LEU A 216 19.00 -40.62 -11.67
C LEU A 216 20.30 -41.31 -12.08
N GLU A 217 21.45 -40.87 -11.59
CA GLU A 217 22.75 -41.54 -11.74
C GLU A 217 22.74 -42.94 -11.13
N ARG A 218 22.07 -43.15 -9.98
CA ARG A 218 21.88 -44.48 -9.40
C ARG A 218 20.96 -45.35 -10.28
N LYS A 219 19.83 -44.81 -10.76
CA LYS A 219 18.87 -45.52 -11.63
C LYS A 219 19.52 -45.90 -12.98
N LEU A 220 20.32 -45.03 -13.58
CA LEU A 220 21.14 -45.30 -14.77
C LEU A 220 22.33 -46.23 -14.48
N GLY A 221 22.93 -46.14 -13.29
CA GLY A 221 24.02 -47.01 -12.84
C GLY A 221 23.58 -48.47 -12.71
N ILE A 222 22.34 -48.72 -12.24
CA ILE A 222 21.74 -50.05 -12.17
C ILE A 222 21.59 -50.67 -13.58
N GLN A 223 21.29 -49.86 -14.61
CA GLN A 223 21.25 -50.33 -16.01
C GLN A 223 22.63 -50.60 -16.63
N ARG A 224 23.74 -50.14 -16.03
CA ARG A 224 25.11 -50.49 -16.48
C ARG A 224 25.65 -51.79 -15.86
N GLY A 225 24.83 -52.52 -15.11
CA GLY A 225 25.22 -53.72 -14.35
C GLY A 225 25.14 -55.06 -15.09
N GLN A 226 24.86 -55.11 -16.40
CA GLN A 226 24.81 -56.37 -17.16
C GLN A 226 25.84 -56.42 -18.30
N PRO A 227 26.47 -57.58 -18.55
CA PRO A 227 27.48 -57.74 -19.60
C PRO A 227 26.86 -57.75 -21.00
N THR A 228 27.57 -57.17 -21.94
CA THR A 228 27.20 -57.07 -23.36
C THR A 228 27.05 -58.44 -24.03
N ILE A 229 25.89 -58.67 -24.67
CA ILE A 229 25.78 -59.64 -25.78
C ILE A 229 25.52 -58.83 -27.04
N GLU A 230 26.47 -58.85 -27.96
CA GLU A 230 26.36 -58.20 -29.27
C GLU A 230 25.48 -59.04 -30.21
N THR A 231 24.55 -58.41 -30.92
CA THR A 231 23.98 -58.97 -32.15
C THR A 231 23.46 -57.84 -33.04
N PRO A 232 24.11 -57.56 -34.18
CA PRO A 232 23.73 -56.43 -35.04
C PRO A 232 22.62 -56.84 -36.03
N ILE A 233 21.59 -56.02 -36.15
CA ILE A 233 20.70 -56.02 -37.32
C ILE A 233 20.62 -54.60 -37.87
N SER A 234 21.01 -54.46 -39.13
CA SER A 234 20.83 -53.28 -39.96
C SER A 234 19.98 -53.65 -41.18
N PHE A 235 19.60 -52.64 -41.95
CA PHE A 235 19.06 -52.73 -43.32
C PHE A 235 17.55 -52.99 -43.48
N LEU A 236 16.81 -51.89 -43.67
CA LEU A 236 15.97 -51.58 -44.85
C LEU A 236 15.21 -52.71 -45.56
N GLY A 237 13.92 -52.48 -45.87
CA GLY A 237 13.27 -53.21 -46.96
C GLY A 237 11.75 -53.05 -47.08
N ASP A 238 11.35 -52.09 -47.90
CA ASP A 238 10.02 -51.81 -48.48
C ASP A 238 9.21 -53.02 -49.00
N SER A 239 7.94 -52.76 -49.39
CA SER A 239 6.97 -53.63 -50.07
C SER A 239 6.35 -54.76 -49.24
N GLY A 240 5.04 -54.66 -49.01
CA GLY A 240 4.24 -55.69 -48.33
C GLY A 240 3.55 -56.66 -49.29
N PHE A 241 3.25 -57.87 -48.83
CA PHE A 241 2.31 -58.78 -49.48
C PHE A 241 1.52 -59.60 -48.46
N LEU A 242 0.21 -59.73 -48.68
CA LEU A 242 -0.64 -60.69 -47.97
C LEU A 242 -0.51 -62.04 -48.71
N GLY A 243 0.19 -63.00 -48.10
CA GLY A 243 0.51 -64.28 -48.74
C GLY A 243 0.44 -65.45 -47.77
N ASP A 244 -0.40 -66.41 -48.14
CA ASP A 244 -0.78 -67.67 -47.49
C ASP A 244 0.38 -68.51 -46.88
N GLY A 245 0.02 -69.44 -45.99
CA GLY A 245 0.97 -70.16 -45.15
C GLY A 245 1.69 -71.36 -45.78
N THR A 246 2.55 -71.95 -44.93
CA THR A 246 3.16 -73.30 -45.01
C THR A 246 4.47 -73.46 -45.83
N THR A 247 5.48 -74.01 -45.14
CA THR A 247 6.58 -74.85 -45.68
C THR A 247 7.84 -74.18 -46.29
N ILE A 248 8.73 -73.61 -45.46
CA ILE A 248 10.19 -73.93 -45.50
C ILE A 248 10.80 -73.83 -44.08
N TRP A 249 10.76 -74.90 -43.28
CA TRP A 249 11.65 -75.11 -42.11
C TRP A 249 11.95 -76.62 -41.95
N SER A 250 12.51 -77.22 -43.00
CA SER A 250 12.80 -78.65 -43.05
C SER A 250 14.26 -78.97 -42.74
N GLY A 251 14.52 -79.39 -41.50
CA GLY A 251 15.59 -80.32 -41.16
C GLY A 251 17.02 -79.77 -40.96
N ARG A 252 17.45 -79.73 -39.69
CA ARG A 252 18.32 -80.82 -39.20
C ARG A 252 18.14 -81.06 -37.71
N GLU A 253 18.41 -82.29 -37.27
CA GLU A 253 18.00 -82.78 -35.95
C GLU A 253 19.11 -82.65 -34.90
N THR A 254 18.76 -82.21 -33.69
CA THR A 254 19.22 -82.82 -32.43
C THR A 254 18.15 -82.69 -31.34
N THR A 255 17.40 -83.78 -31.14
CA THR A 255 16.83 -84.24 -29.86
C THR A 255 16.41 -83.23 -28.78
N ASN A 256 15.10 -83.20 -28.50
CA ASN A 256 14.52 -83.03 -27.17
C ASN A 256 14.63 -81.65 -26.48
N MET A 257 14.35 -80.56 -27.21
CA MET A 257 13.74 -79.39 -26.57
C MET A 257 12.27 -79.72 -26.23
N ASN A 258 11.98 -79.96 -24.94
CA ASN A 258 10.62 -80.26 -24.49
C ASN A 258 9.68 -79.08 -24.82
N TYR A 259 8.53 -79.35 -25.46
CA TYR A 259 7.50 -78.34 -25.78
C TYR A 259 7.07 -77.55 -24.54
N GLU A 260 7.04 -78.23 -23.40
CA GLU A 260 6.76 -77.68 -22.07
C GLU A 260 7.71 -76.55 -21.69
N ASN A 261 9.01 -76.63 -22.03
CA ASN A 261 9.98 -75.55 -21.77
C ASN A 261 9.76 -74.32 -22.67
N ILE A 262 9.16 -74.51 -23.86
CA ILE A 262 8.80 -73.41 -24.76
C ILE A 262 7.50 -72.75 -24.27
N LEU A 263 6.54 -73.53 -23.79
CA LEU A 263 5.32 -73.05 -23.13
C LEU A 263 5.65 -72.27 -21.86
N ILE A 264 6.49 -72.81 -20.97
CA ILE A 264 6.95 -72.13 -19.75
C ILE A 264 7.59 -70.78 -20.09
N ARG A 265 8.49 -70.72 -21.08
CA ARG A 265 9.08 -69.44 -21.52
C ARG A 265 8.07 -68.46 -22.10
N LEU A 266 7.05 -68.94 -22.82
CA LEU A 266 5.98 -68.08 -23.33
C LEU A 266 5.07 -67.57 -22.20
N ASP A 267 4.84 -68.36 -21.15
CA ASP A 267 4.10 -67.92 -19.97
C ASP A 267 4.92 -66.99 -19.06
N GLU A 268 6.23 -67.19 -18.98
CA GLU A 268 7.17 -66.27 -18.33
C GLU A 268 7.25 -64.92 -19.07
N GLU A 269 7.32 -64.91 -20.40
CA GLU A 269 7.25 -63.67 -21.19
C GLU A 269 5.86 -63.02 -21.14
N ARG A 270 4.77 -63.80 -21.09
CA ARG A 270 3.42 -63.25 -20.83
C ARG A 270 3.34 -62.57 -19.47
N ARG A 271 3.96 -63.15 -18.43
CA ARG A 271 4.05 -62.50 -17.11
C ARG A 271 4.88 -61.23 -17.18
N ARG A 272 6.08 -61.24 -17.77
CA ARG A 272 6.90 -60.03 -17.96
C ARG A 272 6.15 -58.93 -18.71
N CYS A 273 5.38 -59.28 -19.75
CA CYS A 273 4.55 -58.32 -20.48
C CYS A 273 3.42 -57.75 -19.61
N GLU A 274 2.81 -58.55 -18.74
CA GLU A 274 1.76 -58.11 -17.81
C GLU A 274 2.33 -57.29 -16.65
N ASP A 275 3.48 -57.68 -16.09
CA ASP A 275 4.21 -56.93 -15.06
C ASP A 275 4.62 -55.55 -15.59
N LEU A 276 5.19 -55.47 -16.80
CA LEU A 276 5.50 -54.21 -17.49
C LEU A 276 4.24 -53.40 -17.84
N ARG A 277 3.11 -54.05 -18.13
CA ARG A 277 1.82 -53.37 -18.35
C ARG A 277 1.29 -52.76 -17.05
N ILE A 278 1.44 -53.45 -15.93
CA ILE A 278 1.09 -52.98 -14.59
C ILE A 278 2.01 -51.83 -14.16
N GLU A 279 3.31 -51.94 -14.38
CA GLU A 279 4.30 -50.88 -14.09
C GLU A 279 4.02 -49.61 -14.91
N LEU A 280 3.74 -49.75 -16.22
CA LEU A 280 3.38 -48.62 -17.08
C LEU A 280 2.04 -47.96 -16.70
N GLU A 281 1.08 -48.74 -16.18
CA GLU A 281 -0.17 -48.18 -15.64
C GLU A 281 0.03 -47.52 -14.27
N GLN A 282 0.94 -48.03 -13.43
CA GLN A 282 1.34 -47.35 -12.18
C GLN A 282 2.06 -46.02 -12.45
N GLU A 283 2.95 -45.95 -13.44
CA GLU A 283 3.60 -44.71 -13.88
C GLU A 283 2.58 -43.71 -14.45
N ARG A 284 1.55 -44.16 -15.19
CA ARG A 284 0.41 -43.31 -15.60
C ARG A 284 -0.34 -42.76 -14.40
N MET A 285 -0.73 -43.62 -13.46
CA MET A 285 -1.43 -43.20 -12.23
C MET A 285 -0.59 -42.24 -11.37
N GLN A 286 0.74 -42.36 -11.38
CA GLN A 286 1.64 -41.36 -10.77
C GLN A 286 1.67 -40.05 -11.57
N SER A 287 1.76 -40.11 -12.89
CA SER A 287 1.71 -38.91 -13.76
C SER A 287 0.40 -38.14 -13.62
N GLU A 288 -0.75 -38.83 -13.52
CA GLU A 288 -2.06 -38.19 -13.27
C GLU A 288 -2.14 -37.55 -11.88
N ARG A 289 -1.52 -38.16 -10.85
CA ARG A 289 -1.40 -37.54 -9.52
C ARG A 289 -0.56 -36.26 -9.57
N PHE A 290 0.63 -36.30 -10.17
CA PHE A 290 1.48 -35.10 -10.31
C PHE A 290 0.81 -34.02 -11.17
N GLN A 291 0.07 -34.38 -12.22
CA GLN A 291 -0.74 -33.41 -12.98
C GLN A 291 -1.85 -32.79 -12.13
N SER A 292 -2.53 -33.60 -11.31
CA SER A 292 -3.57 -33.12 -10.38
C SER A 292 -3.01 -32.17 -9.33
N GLU A 293 -1.85 -32.49 -8.76
CA GLU A 293 -1.09 -31.69 -7.79
C GLU A 293 -0.60 -30.37 -8.41
N ILE A 294 -0.06 -30.39 -9.63
CA ILE A 294 0.29 -29.18 -10.39
C ILE A 294 -0.94 -28.30 -10.61
N MET A 295 -2.10 -28.88 -10.95
CA MET A 295 -3.36 -28.14 -11.08
C MET A 295 -3.90 -27.64 -9.72
N GLU A 296 -3.56 -28.29 -8.61
CA GLU A 296 -3.85 -27.83 -7.23
C GLU A 296 -3.04 -26.58 -6.91
N ILE A 297 -1.70 -26.68 -7.03
CA ILE A 297 -0.75 -25.59 -6.77
C ILE A 297 -1.05 -24.38 -7.67
N GLN A 298 -1.43 -24.59 -8.93
CA GLN A 298 -1.88 -23.51 -9.82
C GLN A 298 -3.17 -22.83 -9.31
N ARG A 299 -4.18 -23.60 -8.87
CA ARG A 299 -5.42 -23.07 -8.27
C ARG A 299 -5.17 -22.32 -6.96
N GLU A 300 -4.18 -22.74 -6.18
CA GLU A 300 -3.78 -22.07 -4.94
C GLU A 300 -3.00 -20.78 -5.21
N PHE A 301 -2.03 -20.80 -6.12
CA PHE A 301 -1.27 -19.60 -6.49
C PHE A 301 -2.17 -18.53 -7.15
N GLU A 302 -3.11 -18.92 -8.01
CA GLU A 302 -4.14 -17.99 -8.49
C GLU A 302 -5.04 -17.45 -7.35
N ARG A 303 -5.36 -18.28 -6.34
CA ARG A 303 -6.17 -17.85 -5.19
C ARG A 303 -5.40 -16.83 -4.35
N GLU A 304 -4.12 -17.09 -4.09
CA GLU A 304 -3.23 -16.20 -3.34
C GLU A 304 -3.04 -14.86 -4.07
N ILE A 305 -2.83 -14.88 -5.40
CA ILE A 305 -2.80 -13.66 -6.22
C ILE A 305 -4.12 -12.92 -6.08
N ARG A 306 -5.27 -13.58 -6.27
CA ARG A 306 -6.61 -12.95 -6.15
C ARG A 306 -6.87 -12.39 -4.74
N GLU A 307 -6.33 -13.00 -3.69
CA GLU A 307 -6.41 -12.53 -2.30
C GLU A 307 -5.53 -11.30 -2.07
N LYS A 308 -4.25 -11.34 -2.50
CA LYS A 308 -3.33 -10.18 -2.45
C LYS A 308 -3.89 -8.99 -3.23
N ASP A 309 -4.40 -9.23 -4.42
CA ASP A 309 -5.03 -8.23 -5.29
C ASP A 309 -6.26 -7.58 -4.62
N ARG A 310 -7.05 -8.37 -3.88
CA ARG A 310 -8.15 -7.89 -3.03
C ARG A 310 -7.66 -7.07 -1.83
N GLN A 311 -6.58 -7.49 -1.17
CA GLN A 311 -5.97 -6.74 -0.07
C GLN A 311 -5.39 -5.39 -0.55
N HIS A 312 -4.72 -5.34 -1.70
CA HIS A 312 -4.25 -4.09 -2.30
C HIS A 312 -5.42 -3.16 -2.64
N LYS A 313 -6.48 -3.66 -3.29
CA LYS A 313 -7.69 -2.87 -3.61
C LYS A 313 -8.43 -2.38 -2.36
N ASN A 314 -8.38 -3.12 -1.25
CA ASN A 314 -8.92 -2.65 0.03
C ASN A 314 -8.01 -1.59 0.68
N LYS A 315 -6.68 -1.77 0.70
CA LYS A 315 -5.73 -0.76 1.19
C LYS A 315 -5.84 0.56 0.41
N GLU A 316 -5.98 0.47 -0.91
CA GLU A 316 -6.21 1.61 -1.80
C GLU A 316 -7.54 2.32 -1.49
N LYS A 317 -8.65 1.57 -1.37
CA LYS A 317 -9.94 2.13 -0.96
C LYS A 317 -9.85 2.87 0.37
N ASN A 318 -9.33 2.21 1.41
CA ASN A 318 -9.19 2.79 2.74
C ASN A 318 -8.32 4.07 2.72
N LEU A 319 -7.27 4.11 1.88
CA LEU A 319 -6.48 5.32 1.68
C LEU A 319 -7.27 6.44 0.97
N THR A 320 -8.05 6.12 -0.07
CA THR A 320 -8.91 7.12 -0.74
C THR A 320 -10.05 7.62 0.14
N GLU A 321 -10.55 6.79 1.06
CA GLU A 321 -11.57 7.15 2.03
C GLU A 321 -10.99 8.03 3.14
N TYR A 322 -9.83 7.65 3.71
CA TYR A 322 -9.09 8.49 4.64
C TYR A 322 -8.72 9.87 4.05
N LEU A 323 -8.20 9.91 2.82
CA LEU A 323 -7.89 11.17 2.14
C LEU A 323 -9.14 12.00 1.84
N ARG A 324 -10.29 11.37 1.56
CA ARG A 324 -11.57 12.06 1.40
C ARG A 324 -12.06 12.65 2.73
N ASP A 325 -11.92 11.92 3.83
CA ASP A 325 -12.32 12.39 5.15
C ASP A 325 -11.41 13.51 5.67
N GLU A 326 -10.09 13.47 5.41
CA GLU A 326 -9.21 14.61 5.69
C GLU A 326 -9.54 15.82 4.81
N GLN A 327 -9.80 15.63 3.51
CA GLN A 327 -10.29 16.72 2.64
C GLN A 327 -11.62 17.30 3.14
N LYS A 328 -12.52 16.45 3.66
CA LYS A 328 -13.79 16.88 4.26
C LYS A 328 -13.55 17.65 5.56
N LYS A 329 -12.71 17.18 6.49
CA LYS A 329 -12.35 17.91 7.72
C LYS A 329 -11.78 19.30 7.39
N VAL A 330 -10.89 19.40 6.40
CA VAL A 330 -10.32 20.68 5.94
C VAL A 330 -11.41 21.60 5.36
N LEU A 331 -12.37 21.05 4.60
CA LEU A 331 -13.51 21.80 4.09
C LEU A 331 -14.44 22.27 5.22
N ASP A 332 -14.79 21.39 6.16
CA ASP A 332 -15.66 21.68 7.30
C ASP A 332 -15.03 22.78 8.18
N VAL A 333 -13.73 22.66 8.52
CA VAL A 333 -12.94 23.70 9.22
C VAL A 333 -12.90 25.02 8.45
N TRP A 334 -12.82 24.99 7.11
CA TRP A 334 -12.88 26.20 6.29
C TRP A 334 -14.28 26.83 6.25
N THR A 335 -15.35 26.02 6.31
CA THR A 335 -16.72 26.53 6.44
C THR A 335 -16.97 27.13 7.82
N GLU A 336 -16.45 26.54 8.89
CA GLU A 336 -16.52 27.11 10.24
C GLU A 336 -15.66 28.36 10.37
N LEU A 337 -14.45 28.40 9.80
CA LEU A 337 -13.64 29.62 9.72
C LEU A 337 -14.37 30.74 8.96
N LYS A 338 -15.14 30.40 7.93
CA LYS A 338 -16.03 31.36 7.25
C LYS A 338 -17.23 31.76 8.10
N ARG A 339 -17.84 30.83 8.84
CA ARG A 339 -18.97 31.10 9.74
C ARG A 339 -18.54 32.03 10.88
N VAL A 340 -17.40 31.78 11.50
CA VAL A 340 -16.77 32.61 12.54
C VAL A 340 -16.37 33.98 11.98
N ARG A 341 -15.72 34.07 10.81
CA ARG A 341 -15.45 35.36 10.14
C ARG A 341 -16.73 36.14 9.84
N ARG A 342 -17.80 35.45 9.46
CA ARG A 342 -19.11 36.07 9.25
C ARG A 342 -19.72 36.53 10.58
N GLN A 343 -19.69 35.72 11.63
CA GLN A 343 -20.16 36.11 12.97
C GLN A 343 -19.41 37.34 13.50
N PHE A 344 -18.08 37.45 13.30
CA PHE A 344 -17.34 38.67 13.63
C PHE A 344 -17.75 39.88 12.76
N SER A 345 -18.11 39.66 11.50
CA SER A 345 -18.64 40.73 10.63
C SER A 345 -20.05 41.16 11.04
N ASP A 346 -20.92 40.21 11.35
CA ASP A 346 -22.32 40.42 11.75
C ASP A 346 -22.37 41.07 13.15
N LEU A 347 -21.50 40.66 14.08
CA LEU A 347 -21.28 41.32 15.38
C LEU A 347 -20.71 42.73 15.22
N ARG A 348 -19.75 42.94 14.30
CA ARG A 348 -19.24 44.28 14.00
C ARG A 348 -20.36 45.18 13.46
N GLU A 349 -21.11 44.73 12.47
CA GLU A 349 -22.23 45.49 11.91
C GLU A 349 -23.35 45.70 12.96
N GLN A 350 -23.56 44.74 13.87
CA GLN A 350 -24.45 44.92 15.02
C GLN A 350 -23.93 46.00 15.98
N THR A 351 -22.65 45.99 16.35
CA THR A 351 -22.08 47.04 17.23
C THR A 351 -22.04 48.41 16.55
N GLU A 352 -21.81 48.49 15.24
CA GLU A 352 -21.95 49.73 14.47
C GLU A 352 -23.42 50.21 14.46
N ARG A 353 -24.39 49.31 14.20
CA ARG A 353 -25.84 49.62 14.28
C ARG A 353 -26.30 49.97 15.70
N GLU A 354 -25.75 49.36 16.75
CA GLU A 354 -26.06 49.68 18.15
C GLU A 354 -25.48 51.03 18.55
N LEU A 355 -24.25 51.34 18.13
CA LEU A 355 -23.65 52.67 18.31
C LEU A 355 -24.43 53.76 17.55
N ASP A 356 -24.91 53.48 16.33
CA ASP A 356 -25.74 54.42 15.58
C ASP A 356 -27.15 54.55 16.16
N ASN A 357 -27.77 53.47 16.63
CA ASN A 357 -29.01 53.53 17.40
C ASN A 357 -28.84 54.32 18.70
N GLN A 358 -27.72 54.18 19.41
CA GLN A 358 -27.41 54.96 20.61
C GLN A 358 -27.19 56.45 20.26
N LYS A 359 -26.48 56.78 19.16
CA LYS A 359 -26.37 58.16 18.66
C LYS A 359 -27.74 58.74 18.31
N GLU A 360 -28.59 57.97 17.63
CA GLU A 360 -29.95 58.37 17.32
C GLU A 360 -30.80 58.55 18.59
N GLU A 361 -30.73 57.63 19.56
CA GLU A 361 -31.51 57.70 20.79
C GLU A 361 -31.07 58.87 21.68
N ILE A 362 -29.75 59.09 21.82
CA ILE A 362 -29.19 60.31 22.43
C ILE A 362 -29.68 61.56 21.69
N THR A 363 -29.71 61.55 20.35
CA THR A 363 -30.23 62.66 19.54
C THR A 363 -31.75 62.86 19.70
N ARG A 364 -32.54 61.78 19.81
CA ARG A 364 -33.99 61.82 20.07
C ARG A 364 -34.27 62.32 21.49
N LEU A 365 -33.47 61.93 22.48
CA LEU A 365 -33.63 62.36 23.87
C LEU A 365 -33.18 63.83 24.04
N LEU A 366 -32.10 64.26 23.39
CA LEU A 366 -31.74 65.68 23.23
C LEU A 366 -32.85 66.50 22.54
N LYS A 367 -33.50 65.96 21.50
CA LYS A 367 -34.67 66.60 20.87
C LYS A 367 -35.87 66.67 21.82
N ASN A 368 -36.22 65.58 22.50
CA ASN A 368 -37.36 65.55 23.43
C ASN A 368 -37.15 66.49 24.63
N LEU A 369 -35.91 66.62 25.13
CA LEU A 369 -35.56 67.59 26.17
C LEU A 369 -35.51 69.04 25.66
N LYS A 370 -35.30 69.27 24.35
CA LYS A 370 -35.52 70.59 23.72
C LYS A 370 -36.99 70.90 23.43
N ILE A 371 -37.86 69.90 23.29
CA ILE A 371 -39.29 70.09 22.95
C ILE A 371 -40.13 70.37 24.19
N ASN A 372 -39.84 69.75 25.34
CA ASN A 372 -40.57 69.98 26.60
C ASN A 372 -40.06 71.21 27.39
N GLY A 373 -39.57 72.24 26.68
CA GLY A 373 -38.72 73.30 27.23
C GLY A 373 -39.22 74.75 27.07
N THR A 374 -40.51 74.97 26.78
CA THR A 374 -41.10 76.32 26.70
C THR A 374 -41.71 76.76 28.03
N ASP A 375 -40.86 77.06 29.02
CA ASP A 375 -40.96 78.26 29.89
C ASP A 375 -39.93 78.20 31.03
N GLY A 376 -39.36 79.37 31.38
CA GLY A 376 -38.44 79.54 32.51
C GLY A 376 -36.97 79.23 32.23
N GLY A 377 -36.17 80.28 32.01
CA GLY A 377 -34.76 80.14 31.62
C GLY A 377 -33.84 79.55 32.71
N LYS A 378 -33.34 78.33 32.46
CA LYS A 378 -32.07 77.81 33.00
C LYS A 378 -31.38 76.97 31.93
N VAL A 379 -30.12 77.28 31.63
CA VAL A 379 -29.29 76.41 30.78
C VAL A 379 -29.00 75.13 31.55
N PHE A 380 -29.50 74.00 31.08
CA PHE A 380 -29.13 72.69 31.58
C PHE A 380 -27.76 72.31 31.01
N THR A 381 -26.84 71.89 31.88
CA THR A 381 -25.58 71.23 31.47
C THR A 381 -25.87 69.81 31.00
N ASP A 382 -25.10 69.32 30.03
CA ASP A 382 -25.35 68.04 29.35
C ASP A 382 -25.37 66.82 30.29
N GLU A 383 -24.69 66.90 31.43
CA GLU A 383 -24.72 65.89 32.50
C GLU A 383 -26.15 65.55 32.95
N LYS A 384 -27.02 66.56 33.10
CA LYS A 384 -28.41 66.35 33.55
C LYS A 384 -29.29 65.72 32.49
N VAL A 385 -28.96 65.93 31.21
CA VAL A 385 -29.57 65.21 30.09
C VAL A 385 -29.20 63.73 30.19
N ILE A 386 -27.92 63.43 30.40
CA ILE A 386 -27.40 62.06 30.48
C ILE A 386 -27.99 61.26 31.65
N PHE A 387 -28.13 61.85 32.84
CA PHE A 387 -28.70 61.17 34.01
C PHE A 387 -30.17 60.71 33.81
N GLU A 388 -31.01 61.53 33.16
CA GLU A 388 -32.42 61.17 32.90
C GLU A 388 -32.55 60.10 31.81
N ILE A 389 -31.60 60.02 30.87
CA ILE A 389 -31.50 58.94 29.86
C ILE A 389 -31.16 57.61 30.54
N ILE A 390 -30.09 57.58 31.34
CA ILE A 390 -29.61 56.39 32.07
C ILE A 390 -30.71 55.81 32.97
N ARG A 391 -31.52 56.69 33.60
CA ARG A 391 -32.65 56.28 34.44
C ARG A 391 -33.69 55.45 33.68
N ARG A 392 -34.12 55.88 32.49
CA ARG A 392 -35.25 55.25 31.77
C ARG A 392 -34.90 53.88 31.19
N ILE A 393 -33.65 53.69 30.76
CA ILE A 393 -33.18 52.41 30.22
C ILE A 393 -33.18 51.31 31.31
N LYS A 394 -32.93 51.69 32.57
CA LYS A 394 -32.86 50.75 33.71
C LYS A 394 -34.21 50.14 34.12
N ASP A 395 -35.32 50.80 33.81
CA ASP A 395 -36.65 50.44 34.33
C ASP A 395 -37.43 49.46 33.42
N GLN A 396 -36.92 49.08 32.24
CA GLN A 396 -37.68 48.27 31.25
C GLN A 396 -37.33 46.77 31.15
N SER A 397 -36.21 46.31 31.70
CA SER A 397 -35.69 44.94 31.44
C SER A 397 -35.95 43.94 32.57
N GLY A 398 -37.21 43.64 32.90
CA GLY A 398 -37.54 42.69 33.98
C GLY A 398 -38.79 41.82 33.75
N GLY A 399 -38.60 40.53 33.40
CA GLY A 399 -39.66 39.54 33.59
C GLY A 399 -39.61 38.22 32.78
N ARG A 400 -39.52 37.10 33.53
CA ARG A 400 -40.00 35.71 33.21
C ARG A 400 -39.29 34.90 32.11
N GLY A 401 -39.03 33.60 32.41
CA GLY A 401 -38.38 32.66 31.48
C GLY A 401 -38.37 31.16 31.85
N MET A 402 -39.47 30.62 32.39
CA MET A 402 -39.76 29.17 32.60
C MET A 402 -38.88 28.29 33.52
N LYS A 403 -39.50 27.17 33.96
CA LYS A 403 -38.90 25.92 34.46
C LYS A 403 -39.48 24.79 33.60
N GLU A 404 -38.73 23.73 33.26
CA GLU A 404 -39.26 22.37 32.99
C GLU A 404 -38.11 21.33 32.93
N PHE A 405 -38.43 20.03 32.88
CA PHE A 405 -37.54 18.84 32.83
C PHE A 405 -36.62 18.65 34.07
N ASP A 406 -36.80 17.69 35.00
CA ASP A 406 -37.55 16.41 35.12
C ASP A 406 -36.77 15.13 34.70
N TYR A 407 -37.14 14.01 35.34
CA TYR A 407 -36.69 12.60 35.17
C TYR A 407 -35.30 12.18 35.71
N GLU A 408 -35.23 11.91 37.02
CA GLU A 408 -34.64 10.64 37.51
C GLU A 408 -35.20 10.28 38.90
N GLY A 409 -36.28 9.48 38.95
CA GLY A 409 -37.05 9.32 40.20
C GLY A 409 -38.09 8.20 40.22
N LYS A 410 -37.88 7.10 39.50
CA LYS A 410 -38.73 5.89 39.52
C LYS A 410 -37.95 4.65 39.05
N ILE A 411 -38.49 3.47 39.38
CA ILE A 411 -37.92 2.12 39.14
C ILE A 411 -36.84 1.72 40.18
N ARG A 412 -37.35 1.37 41.38
CA ARG A 412 -36.85 0.22 42.16
C ARG A 412 -37.87 -0.92 41.99
N THR A 413 -37.46 -2.16 42.27
CA THR A 413 -38.20 -3.43 42.01
C THR A 413 -38.32 -3.71 40.49
N GLU A 414 -38.25 -4.96 40.02
CA GLU A 414 -38.65 -6.25 40.61
C GLU A 414 -37.69 -7.44 40.34
N SER A 415 -37.89 -8.53 41.10
CA SER A 415 -37.39 -9.92 40.90
C SER A 415 -35.90 -10.26 41.14
N GLY A 416 -35.65 -11.40 41.80
CA GLY A 416 -34.31 -11.96 42.06
C GLY A 416 -34.12 -12.54 43.48
N GLU A 417 -34.75 -13.66 43.80
CA GLU A 417 -34.66 -14.31 45.13
C GLU A 417 -33.49 -15.31 45.24
N GLU A 418 -32.77 -15.31 46.37
CA GLU A 418 -31.79 -16.35 46.71
C GLU A 418 -32.27 -17.30 47.82
N ILE A 419 -32.40 -18.58 47.44
CA ILE A 419 -32.20 -19.82 48.22
C ILE A 419 -32.98 -20.00 49.55
N ASN A 420 -33.80 -21.06 49.58
CA ASN A 420 -34.75 -21.38 50.65
C ASN A 420 -34.11 -22.08 51.89
N PRO A 421 -34.30 -21.56 53.13
CA PRO A 421 -33.69 -22.11 54.34
C PRO A 421 -34.25 -23.47 54.84
N GLU A 422 -35.37 -23.97 54.30
CA GLU A 422 -35.92 -25.27 54.70
C GLU A 422 -34.96 -26.46 54.46
N LEU A 423 -34.15 -26.39 53.39
CA LEU A 423 -33.28 -27.51 52.99
C LEU A 423 -32.18 -27.77 54.02
N TYR A 424 -31.65 -26.73 54.66
CA TYR A 424 -30.65 -26.85 55.72
C TYR A 424 -31.23 -27.58 56.95
N LYS A 425 -32.47 -27.27 57.32
CA LYS A 425 -33.19 -27.89 58.44
C LYS A 425 -33.47 -29.38 58.22
N LYS A 426 -33.67 -29.81 56.96
CA LYS A 426 -33.85 -31.22 56.56
C LYS A 426 -32.55 -32.03 56.61
N LEU A 427 -31.37 -31.39 56.53
CA LEU A 427 -30.07 -32.08 56.63
C LEU A 427 -29.72 -32.44 58.07
N ILE A 428 -29.91 -31.51 59.01
CA ILE A 428 -29.62 -31.71 60.44
C ILE A 428 -30.35 -32.94 61.00
N LYS A 429 -31.66 -33.06 60.73
CA LYS A 429 -32.49 -34.15 61.25
C LYS A 429 -32.00 -35.55 60.84
N LYS A 430 -31.38 -35.71 59.66
CA LYS A 430 -30.83 -36.99 59.22
C LYS A 430 -29.61 -37.46 60.02
N TYR A 431 -28.92 -36.58 60.73
CA TYR A 431 -27.83 -36.97 61.63
C TYR A 431 -28.38 -37.48 62.97
N GLU A 432 -29.45 -36.87 63.49
CA GLU A 432 -30.12 -37.29 64.73
C GLU A 432 -30.62 -38.74 64.64
N ASP A 433 -31.32 -39.07 63.54
CA ASP A 433 -31.85 -40.42 63.24
C ASP A 433 -30.75 -41.53 63.21
N VAL A 434 -29.49 -41.19 62.95
CA VAL A 434 -28.37 -42.15 62.88
C VAL A 434 -27.80 -42.43 64.27
N THR A 435 -27.71 -41.41 65.14
CA THR A 435 -27.24 -41.56 66.52
C THR A 435 -28.10 -42.51 67.35
N GLU A 436 -29.43 -42.42 67.25
CA GLU A 436 -30.34 -43.29 68.01
C GLU A 436 -30.17 -44.77 67.66
N ARG A 437 -29.82 -45.07 66.40
CA ARG A 437 -29.69 -46.45 65.89
C ARG A 437 -28.46 -47.19 66.43
N ASN A 438 -27.38 -46.48 66.74
CA ASN A 438 -26.19 -47.11 67.34
C ASN A 438 -26.42 -47.50 68.80
N ILE A 439 -27.11 -46.66 69.58
CA ILE A 439 -27.42 -46.92 71.01
C ILE A 439 -28.24 -48.21 71.17
N GLN A 440 -29.10 -48.54 70.20
CA GLN A 440 -29.92 -49.76 70.20
C GLN A 440 -29.15 -51.06 69.90
N LEU A 441 -27.89 -50.99 69.41
CA LEU A 441 -27.10 -52.18 69.06
C LEU A 441 -26.13 -52.62 70.17
N GLU A 442 -25.81 -51.75 71.13
CA GLU A 442 -24.88 -52.09 72.22
C GLU A 442 -25.54 -52.89 73.36
N SER A 443 -26.85 -52.73 73.57
CA SER A 443 -27.59 -53.37 74.68
C SER A 443 -27.85 -54.87 74.52
N SER A 444 -27.65 -55.45 73.33
CA SER A 444 -28.06 -56.83 73.01
C SER A 444 -27.03 -57.92 73.37
N LYS A 445 -25.88 -57.58 73.97
CA LYS A 445 -24.76 -58.55 74.16
C LYS A 445 -24.72 -59.29 75.51
N ASP A 446 -25.28 -58.74 76.58
CA ASP A 446 -25.06 -59.27 77.94
C ASP A 446 -25.98 -60.46 78.31
N GLU A 447 -27.13 -60.61 77.65
CA GLU A 447 -28.16 -61.61 77.99
C GLU A 447 -27.64 -63.06 77.90
N ASN A 448 -26.83 -63.36 76.88
CA ASN A 448 -26.38 -64.72 76.56
C ASN A 448 -25.37 -65.30 77.57
N ALA A 449 -24.67 -64.47 78.35
CA ALA A 449 -23.61 -64.94 79.25
C ALA A 449 -24.14 -65.71 80.47
N ARG A 450 -25.40 -65.50 80.88
CA ARG A 450 -25.93 -66.01 82.16
C ARG A 450 -26.33 -67.48 82.14
N ARG A 451 -26.82 -68.00 81.01
CA ARG A 451 -27.61 -69.25 80.99
C ARG A 451 -26.79 -70.55 80.95
N VAL A 452 -25.48 -70.46 80.70
CA VAL A 452 -24.59 -71.64 80.65
C VAL A 452 -24.32 -72.19 82.06
N SER A 453 -24.37 -71.36 83.10
CA SER A 453 -23.96 -71.73 84.46
C SER A 453 -24.94 -72.62 85.23
N GLU A 454 -26.15 -72.85 84.73
CA GLU A 454 -27.20 -73.61 85.45
C GLU A 454 -27.10 -75.13 85.25
N LEU A 455 -26.58 -75.59 84.10
CA LEU A 455 -26.72 -76.98 83.65
C LEU A 455 -25.72 -77.98 84.27
N GLU A 456 -24.65 -77.51 84.93
CA GLU A 456 -23.59 -78.39 85.44
C GLU A 456 -23.90 -79.03 86.82
N GLY A 457 -24.95 -78.57 87.52
CA GLY A 457 -25.20 -78.92 88.92
C GLY A 457 -25.80 -80.31 89.18
N GLU A 458 -26.70 -80.79 88.32
CA GLU A 458 -27.63 -81.87 88.69
C GLU A 458 -27.06 -83.29 88.60
N LEU A 459 -25.96 -83.49 87.88
CA LEU A 459 -25.45 -84.82 87.48
C LEU A 459 -24.96 -85.71 88.64
N ARG A 460 -24.73 -85.16 89.84
CA ARG A 460 -24.01 -85.87 90.93
C ARG A 460 -24.87 -86.78 91.81
N THR A 461 -26.17 -86.57 91.92
CA THR A 461 -27.02 -87.15 93.00
C THR A 461 -27.50 -88.59 92.77
N ALA A 462 -27.23 -89.20 91.62
CA ALA A 462 -27.90 -90.45 91.21
C ALA A 462 -27.25 -91.77 91.72
N LYS A 463 -25.98 -91.78 92.14
CA LYS A 463 -25.17 -93.02 92.19
C LYS A 463 -25.26 -93.88 93.47
N GLU A 464 -25.81 -93.38 94.58
CA GLU A 464 -25.57 -94.00 95.90
C GLU A 464 -26.52 -95.15 96.31
N LYS A 465 -27.67 -95.33 95.63
CA LYS A 465 -28.81 -96.09 96.17
C LYS A 465 -28.78 -97.62 95.99
N LEU A 466 -27.76 -98.21 95.34
CA LEU A 466 -27.82 -99.60 94.84
C LEU A 466 -27.45 -100.69 95.86
N ASN A 467 -26.69 -100.38 96.91
CA ASN A 467 -25.89 -101.38 97.65
C ASN A 467 -26.64 -102.24 98.72
N GLY A 468 -27.98 -102.16 98.80
CA GLY A 468 -28.72 -102.59 100.01
C GLY A 468 -29.20 -104.04 100.10
N TYR A 469 -29.31 -104.80 99.00
CA TYR A 469 -30.32 -105.87 98.90
C TYR A 469 -29.87 -107.34 99.14
N GLN A 470 -28.58 -107.63 99.38
CA GLN A 470 -28.05 -109.00 99.12
C GLN A 470 -28.03 -110.03 100.29
N ASN A 471 -28.46 -109.69 101.52
CA ASN A 471 -28.07 -110.47 102.73
C ASN A 471 -29.03 -111.57 103.26
N ALA A 472 -30.14 -111.91 102.60
CA ALA A 472 -31.28 -112.57 103.28
C ALA A 472 -31.31 -114.13 103.38
N THR A 473 -30.57 -114.89 102.58
CA THR A 473 -31.07 -116.18 102.01
C THR A 473 -30.71 -117.54 102.70
N ARG A 474 -30.36 -117.66 104.00
CA ARG A 474 -29.51 -118.80 104.51
C ARG A 474 -30.02 -119.72 105.71
N LYS A 475 -31.14 -120.54 105.72
CA LYS A 475 -31.79 -121.11 107.02
C LYS A 475 -32.79 -122.48 107.20
N ILE A 476 -32.56 -123.90 107.10
CA ILE A 476 -33.50 -125.21 107.41
C ILE A 476 -32.97 -126.83 107.51
N TYR A 477 -33.68 -128.04 107.92
CA TYR A 477 -33.42 -129.63 107.69
C TYR A 477 -34.32 -131.11 107.84
N GLU A 478 -34.44 -132.09 108.88
CA GLU A 478 -34.40 -133.71 109.05
C GLU A 478 -35.59 -134.93 109.25
N ILE A 479 -35.39 -136.36 109.43
CA ILE A 479 -36.37 -137.68 109.55
C ILE A 479 -35.95 -139.25 110.09
N CYS A 480 -36.80 -140.41 110.28
CA CYS A 480 -36.52 -141.92 110.81
C CYS A 480 -37.52 -143.31 110.69
N SER A 481 -37.32 -144.65 111.21
CA SER A 481 -38.17 -146.05 111.10
C SER A 481 -37.96 -147.51 111.95
N SER A 482 -38.69 -148.76 111.85
CA SER A 482 -38.65 -150.16 112.68
C SER A 482 -39.26 -151.70 112.26
N SER A 483 -39.34 -152.91 113.06
CA SER A 483 -39.69 -154.47 112.78
C SER A 483 -39.90 -155.65 113.99
N ASN A 484 -40.20 -157.07 114.18
CA ASN A 484 -40.80 -158.52 113.74
C ASN A 484 -40.89 -159.77 114.89
N GLU A 485 -41.21 -161.18 115.05
CA GLU A 485 -41.85 -162.58 114.52
C GLU A 485 -42.07 -163.98 115.49
N ASN A 486 -42.48 -165.33 115.14
CA ASN A 486 -42.81 -166.63 116.06
C ASN A 486 -43.05 -168.28 115.64
N VAL A 487 -43.35 -169.42 116.50
CA VAL A 487 -43.43 -171.04 116.21
C VAL A 487 -44.15 -172.27 117.16
N ARG A 488 -44.31 -173.71 116.91
CA ARG A 488 -45.17 -174.88 117.67
C ARG A 488 -45.26 -176.60 117.48
N SER A 489 -45.44 -177.58 118.52
CA SER A 489 -46.07 -179.06 118.92
C SER A 489 -46.03 -180.70 118.42
N ARG A 490 -46.32 -181.88 119.24
CA ARG A 490 -46.56 -183.50 118.95
C ARG A 490 -46.94 -184.74 120.07
N SER A 491 -47.14 -186.16 119.84
CA SER A 491 -47.59 -187.45 120.74
C SER A 491 -47.36 -189.08 120.32
N LEU A 492 -47.71 -190.46 120.73
CA LEU A 492 -48.53 -191.54 121.61
C LEU A 492 -48.16 -193.23 121.69
N SER A 493 -48.81 -194.33 122.38
CA SER A 493 -48.50 -195.95 122.46
C SER A 493 -49.40 -197.24 123.18
N PRO A 494 -49.14 -198.67 123.19
CA PRO A 494 -49.99 -200.02 123.56
C PRO A 494 -49.53 -201.49 124.33
N THR A 495 -50.24 -202.75 124.42
CA THR A 495 -49.95 -204.19 125.17
C THR A 495 -50.75 -205.65 124.81
N LYS A 496 -50.89 -207.03 125.29
CA LYS A 496 -50.65 -208.27 126.34
C LYS A 496 -50.98 -209.87 125.85
N ILE A 497 -51.13 -211.24 126.35
CA ILE A 497 -51.28 -212.40 127.49
C ILE A 497 -50.98 -214.03 127.08
N SER A 498 -51.17 -215.40 127.58
CA SER A 498 -51.57 -216.46 128.74
C SER A 498 -51.40 -218.17 128.60
N PRO A 499 -51.43 -219.23 129.59
CA PRO A 499 -51.15 -220.84 129.56
C PRO A 499 -51.66 -222.10 130.61
N PHE A 500 -51.55 -223.54 130.46
CA PHE A 500 -51.77 -224.81 131.49
C PHE A 500 -51.80 -226.47 131.12
N ASP A 501 -51.29 -227.67 131.79
CA ASP A 501 -51.18 -229.17 131.23
C ASP A 501 -50.58 -230.69 131.69
N ALA A 502 -49.97 -231.08 132.85
CA ALA A 502 -49.35 -232.42 133.32
C ALA A 502 -48.76 -233.62 132.43
N VAL A 503 -49.20 -234.92 132.54
CA VAL A 503 -48.46 -236.14 132.03
C VAL A 503 -48.24 -236.15 130.51
N ARG A 504 -49.18 -235.54 129.80
CA ARG A 504 -49.11 -235.21 128.37
C ARG A 504 -47.85 -234.39 128.03
N ASN A 505 -47.22 -233.74 129.01
CA ASN A 505 -46.00 -232.94 128.82
C ASN A 505 -44.73 -233.74 128.54
N VAL A 506 -44.63 -235.03 128.89
CA VAL A 506 -43.42 -235.81 128.56
C VAL A 506 -43.40 -236.16 127.06
N GLN A 507 -44.51 -236.65 126.51
CA GLN A 507 -44.63 -236.88 125.07
C GLN A 507 -44.65 -235.56 124.26
N ARG A 508 -45.27 -234.49 124.79
CA ARG A 508 -45.11 -233.15 124.22
C ARG A 508 -43.67 -232.64 124.28
N ALA A 509 -42.85 -232.97 125.28
CA ALA A 509 -41.50 -232.42 125.39
C ALA A 509 -40.62 -232.84 124.20
N LEU A 510 -40.76 -234.10 123.75
CA LEU A 510 -40.09 -234.59 122.54
C LEU A 510 -40.68 -233.93 121.28
N GLN A 511 -42.00 -233.96 121.09
CA GLN A 511 -42.64 -233.30 119.93
C GLN A 511 -42.37 -231.79 119.87
N LYS A 512 -42.22 -231.11 121.02
CA LYS A 512 -41.89 -229.68 121.10
C LYS A 512 -40.48 -229.40 120.61
N ARG A 513 -39.52 -230.31 120.83
CA ARG A 513 -38.14 -230.13 120.33
C ARG A 513 -38.04 -230.24 118.81
N ASP A 514 -38.76 -231.17 118.19
CA ASP A 514 -38.80 -231.25 116.72
C ASP A 514 -39.47 -230.00 116.11
N ASN A 515 -40.54 -229.49 116.75
CA ASN A 515 -41.17 -228.22 116.36
C ASN A 515 -40.24 -227.00 116.55
N GLU A 516 -39.41 -226.97 117.60
CA GLU A 516 -38.39 -225.93 117.80
C GLU A 516 -37.30 -225.97 116.72
N ILE A 517 -36.87 -227.16 116.29
CA ILE A 517 -35.89 -227.34 115.20
C ILE A 517 -36.44 -226.80 113.87
N GLN A 518 -37.66 -227.19 113.48
CA GLN A 518 -38.30 -226.72 112.24
C GLN A 518 -38.48 -225.19 112.21
N GLN A 519 -38.78 -224.56 113.36
CA GLN A 519 -38.88 -223.10 113.46
C GLN A 519 -37.53 -222.38 113.27
N LEU A 520 -36.41 -223.00 113.65
CA LEU A 520 -35.09 -222.40 113.48
C LEU A 520 -34.63 -222.45 112.01
N GLU A 521 -34.86 -223.55 111.30
CA GLU A 521 -34.59 -223.62 109.85
C GLU A 521 -35.40 -222.62 109.03
N GLN A 522 -36.66 -222.37 109.42
CA GLN A 522 -37.52 -221.40 108.75
C GLN A 522 -37.02 -219.96 108.95
N LYS A 523 -36.46 -219.65 110.14
CA LYS A 523 -35.83 -218.36 110.45
C LYS A 523 -34.52 -218.17 109.67
N LEU A 524 -33.69 -219.21 109.56
CA LEU A 524 -32.44 -219.15 108.78
C LEU A 524 -32.73 -218.79 107.31
N ARG A 525 -33.68 -219.49 106.69
CA ARG A 525 -34.19 -219.23 105.33
C ARG A 525 -34.98 -217.91 105.18
N GLY A 526 -35.17 -217.16 106.27
CA GLY A 526 -35.63 -215.77 106.25
C GLY A 526 -34.47 -214.79 106.17
N ILE A 527 -33.42 -215.01 106.98
CA ILE A 527 -32.23 -214.16 107.06
C ILE A 527 -31.42 -214.19 105.76
N GLU A 528 -31.24 -215.38 105.16
CA GLU A 528 -30.53 -215.55 103.87
C GLU A 528 -31.15 -214.70 102.75
N ARG A 529 -32.49 -214.62 102.70
CA ARG A 529 -33.20 -213.80 101.70
C ARG A 529 -33.02 -212.30 101.94
N LEU A 530 -33.05 -211.85 103.19
CA LEU A 530 -32.76 -210.45 103.54
C LEU A 530 -31.31 -210.06 103.19
N GLN A 531 -30.35 -210.97 103.38
CA GLN A 531 -28.95 -210.73 103.03
C GLN A 531 -28.80 -210.49 101.51
N ILE A 532 -29.40 -211.35 100.68
CA ILE A 532 -29.39 -211.20 99.22
C ILE A 532 -30.05 -209.87 98.78
N GLU A 533 -31.19 -209.52 99.37
CA GLU A 533 -31.90 -208.27 99.05
C GLU A 533 -31.06 -207.02 99.40
N MET A 534 -30.40 -207.03 100.56
CA MET A 534 -29.52 -205.93 101.00
C MET A 534 -28.26 -205.83 100.13
N SER A 535 -27.67 -206.95 99.71
CA SER A 535 -26.56 -206.97 98.74
C SER A 535 -26.97 -206.33 97.41
N GLY A 536 -28.15 -206.68 96.87
CA GLY A 536 -28.67 -206.11 95.63
C GLY A 536 -28.98 -204.61 95.72
N LYS A 537 -29.39 -204.11 96.90
CA LYS A 537 -29.58 -202.66 97.15
C LYS A 537 -28.24 -201.91 97.20
N LEU A 538 -27.21 -202.50 97.80
CA LEU A 538 -25.88 -201.89 97.90
C LEU A 538 -25.26 -201.67 96.51
N VAL A 539 -25.28 -202.69 95.64
CA VAL A 539 -24.72 -202.59 94.28
C VAL A 539 -25.40 -201.48 93.47
N LYS A 540 -26.73 -201.41 93.48
CA LYS A 540 -27.49 -200.34 92.79
C LYS A 540 -27.15 -198.94 93.32
N SER A 541 -26.85 -198.83 94.61
CA SER A 541 -26.39 -197.57 95.22
C SER A 541 -24.99 -197.18 94.73
N GLU A 542 -24.07 -198.14 94.63
CA GLU A 542 -22.73 -197.89 94.06
C GLU A 542 -22.78 -197.54 92.57
N GLU A 543 -23.61 -198.20 91.77
CA GLU A 543 -23.81 -197.89 90.36
C GLU A 543 -24.36 -196.46 90.17
N SER A 544 -25.34 -196.08 90.99
CA SER A 544 -25.92 -194.73 91.01
C SER A 544 -24.85 -193.69 91.38
N LYS A 545 -24.05 -193.96 92.42
CA LYS A 545 -22.91 -193.12 92.82
C LYS A 545 -21.90 -192.96 91.67
N ARG A 546 -21.47 -194.06 91.04
CA ARG A 546 -20.54 -194.04 89.88
C ARG A 546 -21.13 -193.36 88.65
N SER A 547 -22.46 -193.21 88.55
CA SER A 547 -23.11 -192.39 87.53
C SER A 547 -22.96 -190.90 87.85
N LEU A 548 -23.35 -190.49 89.06
CA LEU A 548 -23.23 -189.10 89.53
C LEU A 548 -21.77 -188.61 89.54
N GLU A 549 -20.80 -189.45 89.89
CA GLU A 549 -19.37 -189.11 89.84
C GLU A 549 -18.90 -188.80 88.41
N ARG A 550 -19.38 -189.54 87.39
CA ARG A 550 -19.07 -189.25 85.97
C ARG A 550 -19.75 -187.96 85.51
N GLU A 551 -20.99 -187.71 85.94
CA GLU A 551 -21.73 -186.49 85.63
C GLU A 551 -21.07 -185.24 86.25
N ILE A 552 -20.60 -185.34 87.51
CA ILE A 552 -19.82 -184.29 88.18
C ILE A 552 -18.49 -184.03 87.45
N ILE A 553 -17.79 -185.06 86.98
CA ILE A 553 -16.57 -184.90 86.17
C ILE A 553 -16.87 -184.20 84.83
N SER A 554 -18.00 -184.53 84.20
CA SER A 554 -18.46 -183.86 82.97
C SER A 554 -18.76 -182.38 83.22
N MET A 555 -19.59 -182.06 84.21
CA MET A 555 -19.91 -180.67 84.56
C MET A 555 -18.68 -179.85 84.96
N ARG A 556 -17.70 -180.44 85.67
CA ARG A 556 -16.43 -179.77 86.00
C ARG A 556 -15.60 -179.42 84.76
N ARG A 557 -15.62 -180.22 83.70
CA ARG A 557 -14.96 -179.89 82.44
C ARG A 557 -15.68 -178.75 81.71
N ASN A 558 -17.01 -178.82 81.64
CA ASN A 558 -17.81 -177.78 81.00
C ASN A 558 -17.64 -176.43 81.72
N ILE A 559 -17.57 -176.42 83.05
CA ILE A 559 -17.26 -175.21 83.84
C ILE A 559 -15.89 -174.64 83.46
N GLN A 560 -14.84 -175.47 83.38
CA GLN A 560 -13.50 -175.01 82.94
C GLN A 560 -13.46 -174.51 81.49
N GLU A 561 -14.37 -174.96 80.64
CA GLU A 561 -14.52 -174.45 79.27
C GLU A 561 -15.23 -173.09 79.25
N PHE A 562 -16.31 -172.93 80.03
CA PHE A 562 -16.97 -171.64 80.23
C PHE A 562 -16.05 -170.61 80.90
N GLU A 563 -15.24 -171.01 81.87
CA GLU A 563 -14.22 -170.15 82.50
C GLU A 563 -13.22 -169.60 81.46
N ARG A 564 -12.68 -170.47 80.58
CA ARG A 564 -11.76 -170.04 79.50
C ARG A 564 -12.44 -169.13 78.46
N ASN A 565 -13.68 -169.44 78.09
CA ASN A 565 -14.43 -168.64 77.13
C ASN A 565 -14.80 -167.27 77.70
N LEU A 566 -15.11 -167.19 79.00
CA LEU A 566 -15.28 -165.94 79.73
C LEU A 566 -13.96 -165.14 79.77
N ASP A 567 -12.84 -165.81 80.04
CA ASP A 567 -11.50 -165.21 80.10
C ASP A 567 -11.06 -164.59 78.76
N GLU A 568 -11.32 -165.23 77.62
CA GLU A 568 -11.00 -164.63 76.32
C GLU A 568 -12.01 -163.53 75.93
N SER A 569 -13.30 -163.67 76.30
CA SER A 569 -14.30 -162.60 76.14
C SER A 569 -13.95 -161.36 76.97
N GLU A 570 -13.43 -161.54 78.19
CA GLU A 570 -12.87 -160.50 79.06
C GLU A 570 -11.68 -159.79 78.40
N ARG A 571 -10.76 -160.55 77.77
CA ARG A 571 -9.62 -159.99 77.03
C ARG A 571 -10.06 -159.24 75.79
N GLU A 572 -11.02 -159.76 75.03
CA GLU A 572 -11.58 -159.08 73.87
C GLU A 572 -12.32 -157.80 74.25
N ARG A 573 -13.13 -157.81 75.33
CA ARG A 573 -13.74 -156.59 75.88
C ARG A 573 -12.67 -155.53 76.18
N ARG A 574 -11.59 -155.88 76.89
CA ARG A 574 -10.49 -154.95 77.20
C ARG A 574 -9.80 -154.43 75.93
N ARG A 575 -9.54 -155.30 74.94
CA ARG A 575 -9.00 -154.89 73.62
C ARG A 575 -9.93 -153.90 72.88
N LEU A 576 -11.24 -154.04 73.04
CA LEU A 576 -12.24 -153.12 72.47
C LEU A 576 -12.34 -151.82 73.28
N ASP A 577 -12.34 -151.87 74.61
CA ASP A 577 -12.31 -150.71 75.50
C ASP A 577 -11.08 -149.83 75.23
N ASP A 578 -9.90 -150.44 75.05
CA ASP A 578 -8.66 -149.70 74.77
C ASP A 578 -8.64 -149.11 73.35
N LYS A 579 -9.16 -149.84 72.33
CA LYS A 579 -9.42 -149.27 71.00
C LYS A 579 -10.40 -148.09 71.06
N TYR A 580 -11.46 -148.19 71.87
CA TYR A 580 -12.45 -147.14 72.02
C TYR A 580 -11.87 -145.88 72.69
N LYS A 581 -11.01 -146.04 73.71
CA LYS A 581 -10.26 -144.92 74.32
C LYS A 581 -9.34 -144.23 73.32
N VAL A 582 -8.63 -145.00 72.48
CA VAL A 582 -7.78 -144.43 71.42
C VAL A 582 -8.64 -143.67 70.41
N LEU A 583 -9.73 -144.25 69.91
CA LEU A 583 -10.65 -143.59 68.98
C LEU A 583 -11.33 -142.34 69.58
N LEU A 584 -11.60 -142.30 70.89
CA LEU A 584 -12.04 -141.09 71.57
C LEU A 584 -10.93 -140.02 71.61
N SER A 585 -9.70 -140.39 71.94
CA SER A 585 -8.57 -139.46 71.95
C SER A 585 -8.25 -138.91 70.55
N ASP A 586 -8.39 -139.74 69.51
CA ASP A 586 -8.24 -139.35 68.11
C ASP A 586 -9.41 -138.43 67.67
N LEU A 587 -10.63 -138.68 68.15
CA LEU A 587 -11.78 -137.82 67.93
C LEU A 587 -11.61 -136.46 68.61
N ASP A 588 -11.17 -136.41 69.86
CA ASP A 588 -10.89 -135.17 70.59
C ASP A 588 -9.79 -134.34 69.88
N ALA A 589 -8.74 -135.00 69.38
CA ALA A 589 -7.70 -134.36 68.57
C ALA A 589 -8.22 -133.87 67.20
N SER A 590 -9.11 -134.65 66.55
CA SER A 590 -9.78 -134.25 65.32
C SER A 590 -10.75 -133.08 65.52
N GLU A 591 -11.45 -133.02 66.65
CA GLU A 591 -12.25 -131.86 67.03
C GLU A 591 -11.39 -130.65 67.37
N GLY A 592 -10.23 -130.84 68.02
CA GLY A 592 -9.28 -129.77 68.31
C GLY A 592 -8.76 -129.12 67.02
N THR A 593 -8.27 -129.91 66.08
CA THR A 593 -7.82 -129.44 64.75
C THR A 593 -8.96 -128.83 63.94
N LYS A 594 -10.16 -129.41 63.95
CA LYS A 594 -11.35 -128.80 63.34
C LYS A 594 -11.65 -127.41 63.92
N LYS A 595 -11.64 -127.25 65.25
CA LYS A 595 -11.89 -125.96 65.92
C LYS A 595 -10.83 -124.92 65.56
N ILE A 596 -9.57 -125.31 65.37
CA ILE A 596 -8.51 -124.42 64.86
C ILE A 596 -8.83 -123.98 63.42
N LEU A 597 -9.13 -124.92 62.52
CA LEU A 597 -9.48 -124.61 61.12
C LEU A 597 -10.76 -123.77 61.00
N GLU A 598 -11.76 -123.98 61.86
CA GLU A 598 -12.96 -123.14 61.92
C GLU A 598 -12.64 -121.71 62.39
N ASN A 599 -11.73 -121.55 63.35
CA ASN A 599 -11.26 -120.23 63.79
C ASN A 599 -10.43 -119.52 62.71
N GLU A 600 -9.52 -120.22 62.03
CA GLU A 600 -8.74 -119.68 60.91
C GLU A 600 -9.64 -119.28 59.74
N LEU A 601 -10.61 -120.12 59.37
CA LEU A 601 -11.59 -119.86 58.31
C LEU A 601 -12.50 -118.68 58.66
N ASN A 602 -12.86 -118.50 59.95
CA ASN A 602 -13.59 -117.32 60.42
C ASN A 602 -12.73 -116.05 60.44
N LEU A 603 -11.44 -116.15 60.78
CA LEU A 603 -10.50 -115.02 60.71
C LEU A 603 -10.28 -114.59 59.25
N ILE A 604 -10.10 -115.54 58.33
CA ILE A 604 -9.98 -115.29 56.88
C ILE A 604 -11.26 -114.66 56.33
N LYS A 605 -12.46 -115.13 56.74
CA LYS A 605 -13.73 -114.45 56.40
C LYS A 605 -13.74 -113.00 56.89
N GLN A 606 -13.39 -112.74 58.14
CA GLN A 606 -13.33 -111.37 58.67
C GLN A 606 -12.29 -110.50 57.95
N GLN A 607 -11.17 -111.08 57.50
CA GLN A 607 -10.18 -110.37 56.68
C GLN A 607 -10.73 -110.07 55.28
N ILE A 608 -11.41 -111.02 54.62
CA ILE A 608 -12.06 -110.80 53.32
C ILE A 608 -13.19 -109.77 53.44
N GLU A 609 -13.99 -109.80 54.49
CA GLU A 609 -15.04 -108.81 54.76
C GLU A 609 -14.46 -107.41 55.02
N LYS A 610 -13.35 -107.31 55.77
CA LYS A 610 -12.62 -106.05 55.99
C LYS A 610 -12.01 -105.52 54.69
N ILE A 611 -11.24 -106.34 53.96
CA ILE A 611 -10.60 -105.95 52.69
C ILE A 611 -11.67 -105.54 51.68
N SER A 612 -12.72 -106.35 51.49
CA SER A 612 -13.81 -106.01 50.57
C SER A 612 -14.60 -104.78 51.04
N GLY A 613 -14.71 -104.55 52.35
CA GLY A 613 -15.30 -103.34 52.92
C GLY A 613 -14.44 -102.09 52.67
N GLU A 614 -13.12 -102.20 52.86
CA GLU A 614 -12.14 -101.13 52.62
C GLU A 614 -11.98 -100.81 51.14
N GLU A 615 -11.98 -101.81 50.25
CA GLU A 615 -12.01 -101.64 48.79
C GLU A 615 -13.30 -100.96 48.34
N LYS A 616 -14.47 -101.40 48.84
CA LYS A 616 -15.76 -100.72 48.58
C LYS A 616 -15.81 -99.31 49.16
N ARG A 617 -15.07 -99.04 50.25
CA ARG A 617 -14.94 -97.70 50.83
C ARG A 617 -14.05 -96.81 49.97
N LYS A 618 -12.87 -97.29 49.58
CA LYS A 618 -11.93 -96.61 48.67
C LYS A 618 -12.59 -96.32 47.32
N ALA A 619 -13.21 -97.29 46.68
CA ALA A 619 -13.91 -97.09 45.41
C ALA A 619 -15.06 -96.06 45.51
N ARG A 620 -15.73 -95.95 46.68
CA ARG A 620 -16.71 -94.88 46.93
C ARG A 620 -16.05 -93.52 47.16
N GLU A 621 -14.93 -93.48 47.87
CA GLU A 621 -14.15 -92.26 48.10
C GLU A 621 -13.54 -91.74 46.79
N GLU A 622 -13.04 -92.60 45.93
CA GLU A 622 -12.53 -92.30 44.58
C GLU A 622 -13.66 -91.82 43.65
N ILE A 623 -14.84 -92.46 43.68
CA ILE A 623 -16.02 -92.00 42.92
C ILE A 623 -16.52 -90.64 43.42
N GLU A 624 -16.58 -90.42 44.73
CA GLU A 624 -17.04 -89.14 45.28
C GLU A 624 -15.99 -88.04 45.08
N GLN A 625 -14.68 -88.34 45.12
CA GLN A 625 -13.61 -87.42 44.70
C GLN A 625 -13.75 -87.04 43.23
N PHE A 626 -13.79 -88.02 42.31
CA PHE A 626 -13.97 -87.76 40.88
C PHE A 626 -15.27 -86.98 40.57
N LYS A 627 -16.35 -87.24 41.32
CA LYS A 627 -17.59 -86.46 41.26
C LYS A 627 -17.38 -85.02 41.73
N ASN A 628 -16.72 -84.81 42.87
CA ASN A 628 -16.45 -83.46 43.39
C ASN A 628 -15.50 -82.67 42.49
N ASP A 629 -14.51 -83.34 41.89
CA ASP A 629 -13.59 -82.75 40.91
C ASP A 629 -14.35 -82.32 39.64
N LEU A 630 -15.23 -83.18 39.11
CA LEU A 630 -16.14 -82.84 38.00
C LEU A 630 -17.11 -81.70 38.37
N GLU A 631 -17.72 -81.73 39.55
CA GLU A 631 -18.62 -80.67 40.02
C GLU A 631 -17.87 -79.33 40.18
N SER A 632 -16.61 -79.37 40.61
CA SER A 632 -15.71 -78.21 40.67
C SER A 632 -15.37 -77.71 39.26
N ASP A 633 -14.91 -78.56 38.35
CA ASP A 633 -14.58 -78.20 36.96
C ASP A 633 -15.79 -77.63 36.21
N TYR A 634 -16.98 -78.22 36.36
CA TYR A 634 -18.21 -77.67 35.80
C TYR A 634 -18.60 -76.34 36.45
N SER A 635 -18.43 -76.18 37.77
CA SER A 635 -18.68 -74.91 38.47
C SER A 635 -17.72 -73.81 37.99
N ASN A 636 -16.41 -74.09 37.95
CA ASN A 636 -15.37 -73.20 37.44
C ASN A 636 -15.66 -72.80 35.99
N ARG A 637 -16.03 -73.77 35.14
CA ARG A 637 -16.36 -73.51 33.73
C ARG A 637 -17.66 -72.70 33.57
N ILE A 638 -18.64 -72.90 34.44
CA ILE A 638 -19.85 -72.07 34.49
C ILE A 638 -19.48 -70.64 34.92
N GLU A 639 -18.58 -70.45 35.88
CA GLU A 639 -18.10 -69.13 36.29
C GLU A 639 -17.31 -68.42 35.16
N GLU A 640 -16.36 -69.10 34.50
CA GLU A 640 -15.68 -68.59 33.31
C GLU A 640 -16.66 -68.13 32.22
N LEU A 641 -17.65 -68.97 31.89
CA LEU A 641 -18.66 -68.66 30.88
C LEU A 641 -19.56 -67.50 31.32
N ASN A 642 -19.86 -67.37 32.61
CA ASN A 642 -20.59 -66.23 33.16
C ASN A 642 -19.76 -64.93 33.11
N ILE A 643 -18.46 -64.97 33.42
CA ILE A 643 -17.55 -63.82 33.32
C ILE A 643 -17.44 -63.38 31.85
N LYS A 644 -17.19 -64.32 30.92
CA LYS A 644 -17.16 -64.04 29.49
C LYS A 644 -18.50 -63.51 28.96
N THR A 645 -19.62 -64.02 29.48
CA THR A 645 -20.95 -63.50 29.12
C THR A 645 -21.17 -62.08 29.65
N LYS A 646 -20.62 -61.71 30.82
CA LYS A 646 -20.65 -60.34 31.34
C LYS A 646 -19.83 -59.39 30.45
N SER A 647 -18.58 -59.72 30.11
CA SER A 647 -17.76 -58.84 29.25
C SER A 647 -18.41 -58.65 27.87
N LEU A 648 -18.88 -59.74 27.24
CA LEU A 648 -19.59 -59.66 25.95
C LEU A 648 -20.89 -58.83 26.03
N GLN A 649 -21.57 -58.80 27.18
CA GLN A 649 -22.70 -57.90 27.40
C GLN A 649 -22.28 -56.44 27.62
N GLU A 650 -21.12 -56.18 28.22
CA GLU A 650 -20.55 -54.84 28.43
C GLU A 650 -19.99 -54.26 27.13
N GLU A 651 -19.22 -55.04 26.38
CA GLU A 651 -18.82 -54.74 24.99
C GLU A 651 -20.04 -54.42 24.11
N LYS A 652 -21.11 -55.23 24.19
CA LYS A 652 -22.37 -54.95 23.49
C LYS A 652 -23.07 -53.66 23.95
N ARG A 653 -22.92 -53.24 25.22
CA ARG A 653 -23.41 -51.94 25.70
C ARG A 653 -22.55 -50.80 25.15
N ASN A 654 -21.22 -50.96 25.16
CA ASN A 654 -20.28 -49.95 24.69
C ASN A 654 -20.43 -49.70 23.18
N ILE A 655 -20.43 -50.76 22.36
CA ILE A 655 -20.69 -50.69 20.91
C ILE A 655 -22.07 -50.07 20.61
N LYS A 656 -23.09 -50.33 21.45
CA LYS A 656 -24.41 -49.67 21.32
C LYS A 656 -24.34 -48.18 21.65
N ASN A 657 -23.56 -47.78 22.65
CA ASN A 657 -23.38 -46.37 23.02
C ASN A 657 -22.57 -45.62 21.95
N GLU A 658 -21.52 -46.23 21.40
CA GLU A 658 -20.76 -45.72 20.25
C GLU A 658 -21.65 -45.57 19.02
N LEU A 659 -22.48 -46.59 18.71
CA LEU A 659 -23.46 -46.52 17.63
C LEU A 659 -24.47 -45.39 17.83
N ASN A 660 -25.00 -45.20 19.05
CA ASN A 660 -25.89 -44.08 19.36
C ASN A 660 -25.18 -42.73 19.21
N SER A 661 -23.91 -42.63 19.60
CA SER A 661 -23.07 -41.43 19.45
C SER A 661 -22.83 -41.09 17.98
N MET A 662 -22.41 -42.06 17.17
CA MET A 662 -22.28 -41.90 15.71
C MET A 662 -23.62 -41.55 15.06
N GLN A 663 -24.73 -42.14 15.49
CA GLN A 663 -26.07 -41.77 15.01
C GLN A 663 -26.50 -40.36 15.42
N GLN A 664 -25.99 -39.81 16.53
CA GLN A 664 -26.21 -38.41 16.87
C GLN A 664 -25.33 -37.50 16.01
N GLN A 665 -24.03 -37.80 15.89
CA GLN A 665 -23.12 -37.06 15.03
C GLN A 665 -23.59 -37.02 13.58
N MET A 666 -24.12 -38.12 13.02
CA MET A 666 -24.72 -38.13 11.68
C MET A 666 -25.91 -37.17 11.59
N ARG A 667 -26.84 -37.16 12.57
CA ARG A 667 -27.96 -36.22 12.59
C ARG A 667 -27.51 -34.76 12.77
N ASP A 668 -26.44 -34.52 13.52
CA ASP A 668 -25.83 -33.19 13.66
C ASP A 668 -25.17 -32.74 12.34
N TYR A 669 -24.53 -33.65 11.60
CA TYR A 669 -23.98 -33.39 10.26
C TYR A 669 -25.07 -33.20 9.19
N GLU A 670 -26.15 -33.99 9.22
CA GLU A 670 -27.33 -33.79 8.37
C GLU A 670 -27.94 -32.40 8.60
N THR A 671 -28.08 -31.99 9.87
CA THR A 671 -28.56 -30.65 10.25
C THR A 671 -27.61 -29.56 9.77
N LYS A 672 -26.29 -29.71 9.95
CA LYS A 672 -25.28 -28.79 9.41
C LYS A 672 -25.40 -28.67 7.88
N VAL A 673 -25.51 -29.79 7.16
CA VAL A 673 -25.69 -29.80 5.69
C VAL A 673 -26.98 -29.11 5.26
N GLN A 674 -28.09 -29.27 6.00
CA GLN A 674 -29.33 -28.54 5.72
C GLN A 674 -29.15 -27.02 5.91
N THR A 675 -28.54 -26.58 7.01
CA THR A 675 -28.28 -25.13 7.23
C THR A 675 -27.28 -24.54 6.22
N LEU A 676 -26.32 -25.34 5.73
CA LEU A 676 -25.39 -24.92 4.68
C LEU A 676 -26.06 -24.82 3.31
N LYS A 677 -27.04 -25.68 3.00
CA LYS A 677 -27.87 -25.56 1.79
C LYS A 677 -28.73 -24.29 1.82
N GLN A 678 -29.40 -24.01 2.94
CA GLN A 678 -30.18 -22.77 3.11
C GLN A 678 -29.28 -21.53 2.94
N LYS A 679 -28.09 -21.51 3.53
CA LYS A 679 -27.11 -20.43 3.34
C LYS A 679 -26.57 -20.33 1.92
N LEU A 680 -26.49 -21.44 1.17
CA LEU A 680 -26.13 -21.42 -0.25
C LEU A 680 -27.26 -20.82 -1.08
N GLU A 681 -28.50 -21.25 -0.87
CA GLU A 681 -29.71 -20.71 -1.54
C GLU A 681 -29.86 -19.19 -1.27
N GLU A 682 -29.65 -18.73 -0.02
CA GLU A 682 -29.58 -17.31 0.32
C GLU A 682 -28.49 -16.55 -0.47
N LYS A 683 -27.32 -17.18 -0.69
CA LYS A 683 -26.21 -16.57 -1.43
C LYS A 683 -26.41 -16.60 -2.93
N GLU A 684 -27.08 -17.61 -3.48
CA GLU A 684 -27.52 -17.66 -4.87
C GLU A 684 -28.57 -16.56 -5.16
N ILE A 685 -29.53 -16.35 -4.27
CA ILE A 685 -30.50 -15.24 -4.37
C ILE A 685 -29.79 -13.87 -4.29
N GLN A 686 -28.85 -13.70 -3.35
CA GLN A 686 -28.04 -12.47 -3.27
C GLN A 686 -27.21 -12.24 -4.54
N TYR A 687 -26.63 -13.30 -5.11
CA TYR A 687 -25.90 -13.23 -6.37
C TYR A 687 -26.81 -12.86 -7.55
N GLU A 688 -28.00 -13.45 -7.66
CA GLU A 688 -28.96 -13.12 -8.73
C GLU A 688 -29.43 -11.65 -8.65
N ILE A 689 -29.60 -11.10 -7.45
CA ILE A 689 -29.89 -9.68 -7.22
C ILE A 689 -28.71 -8.80 -7.66
N MET A 690 -27.48 -9.15 -7.27
CA MET A 690 -26.28 -8.42 -7.70
C MET A 690 -26.06 -8.49 -9.21
N GLU A 691 -26.36 -9.63 -9.85
CA GLU A 691 -26.25 -9.78 -11.32
C GLU A 691 -27.30 -8.93 -12.06
N LYS A 692 -28.52 -8.82 -11.52
CA LYS A 692 -29.55 -7.89 -12.02
C LYS A 692 -29.09 -6.43 -11.91
N GLN A 693 -28.52 -6.03 -10.78
CA GLN A 693 -27.94 -4.69 -10.59
C GLN A 693 -26.77 -4.43 -11.55
N PHE A 694 -25.87 -5.41 -11.75
CA PHE A 694 -24.76 -5.30 -12.70
C PHE A 694 -25.23 -5.18 -14.16
N LYS A 695 -26.32 -5.85 -14.55
CA LYS A 695 -26.93 -5.70 -15.88
C LYS A 695 -27.49 -4.28 -16.05
N GLN A 696 -28.27 -3.80 -15.09
CA GLN A 696 -28.83 -2.45 -15.11
C GLN A 696 -27.73 -1.37 -15.19
N LEU A 697 -26.69 -1.46 -14.34
CA LEU A 697 -25.57 -0.52 -14.37
C LEU A 697 -24.78 -0.55 -15.70
N ASN A 698 -24.70 -1.71 -16.37
CA ASN A 698 -24.10 -1.79 -17.71
C ASN A 698 -24.99 -1.18 -18.80
N GLU A 699 -26.31 -1.29 -18.67
CA GLU A 699 -27.29 -0.65 -19.57
C GLU A 699 -27.28 0.88 -19.39
N ASP A 700 -27.24 1.37 -18.14
CA ASP A 700 -27.07 2.79 -17.82
C ASP A 700 -25.72 3.34 -18.34
N LEU A 701 -24.62 2.61 -18.13
CA LEU A 701 -23.29 2.98 -18.63
C LEU A 701 -23.22 3.00 -20.17
N LYS A 702 -23.92 2.06 -20.83
CA LYS A 702 -24.07 2.05 -22.29
C LYS A 702 -24.89 3.25 -22.77
N SER A 703 -26.00 3.56 -22.10
CA SER A 703 -26.81 4.76 -22.37
C SER A 703 -25.99 6.04 -22.23
N LYS A 704 -25.17 6.17 -21.17
CA LYS A 704 -24.27 7.32 -20.98
C LYS A 704 -23.12 7.40 -21.99
N LYS A 705 -22.66 6.28 -22.54
CA LYS A 705 -21.74 6.29 -23.70
C LYS A 705 -22.45 6.81 -24.95
N GLU A 706 -23.67 6.34 -25.23
CA GLU A 706 -24.47 6.82 -26.37
C GLU A 706 -24.82 8.32 -26.24
N GLU A 707 -25.12 8.83 -25.04
CA GLU A 707 -25.24 10.27 -24.77
C GLU A 707 -23.92 11.03 -25.06
N LEU A 708 -22.78 10.50 -24.60
CA LEU A 708 -21.47 11.12 -24.79
C LEU A 708 -21.03 11.14 -26.25
N ASP A 709 -21.25 10.07 -27.01
CA ASP A 709 -20.97 10.01 -28.45
C ASP A 709 -21.84 11.01 -29.22
N ASN A 710 -23.12 11.16 -28.86
CA ASN A 710 -23.99 12.19 -29.42
C ASN A 710 -23.51 13.62 -29.09
N LEU A 711 -23.02 13.86 -27.87
CA LEU A 711 -22.42 15.14 -27.50
C LEU A 711 -21.10 15.41 -28.25
N LEU A 712 -20.26 14.40 -28.46
CA LEU A 712 -19.03 14.50 -29.26
C LEU A 712 -19.33 14.84 -30.72
N LEU A 713 -20.33 14.18 -31.33
CA LEU A 713 -20.79 14.52 -32.69
C LEU A 713 -21.27 15.98 -32.75
N LYS A 714 -22.06 16.43 -31.78
CA LYS A 714 -22.55 17.82 -31.73
C LYS A 714 -21.42 18.85 -31.49
N LEU A 715 -20.37 18.48 -30.76
CA LEU A 715 -19.17 19.28 -30.59
C LEU A 715 -18.36 19.36 -31.90
N GLN A 716 -18.26 18.27 -32.66
CA GLN A 716 -17.69 18.27 -34.00
C GLN A 716 -18.48 19.14 -34.99
N GLU A 717 -19.82 19.13 -34.92
CA GLU A 717 -20.67 20.04 -35.71
C GLU A 717 -20.44 21.51 -35.35
N LEU A 718 -20.41 21.84 -34.06
CA LEU A 718 -20.12 23.20 -33.58
C LEU A 718 -18.70 23.65 -33.98
N ASN A 719 -17.71 22.76 -33.97
CA ASN A 719 -16.36 23.08 -34.48
C ASN A 719 -16.35 23.30 -36.00
N LYS A 720 -17.10 22.51 -36.79
CA LYS A 720 -17.26 22.76 -38.24
C LYS A 720 -17.91 24.12 -38.52
N ILE A 721 -18.93 24.48 -37.75
CA ILE A 721 -19.59 25.81 -37.82
C ILE A 721 -18.60 26.92 -37.44
N LYS A 722 -17.83 26.75 -36.35
CA LYS A 722 -16.78 27.69 -35.91
C LYS A 722 -15.70 27.85 -36.98
N GLU A 723 -15.24 26.78 -37.61
CA GLU A 723 -14.30 26.86 -38.73
C GLU A 723 -14.87 27.60 -39.94
N GLN A 724 -16.14 27.38 -40.28
CA GLN A 724 -16.82 28.11 -41.34
C GLN A 724 -16.93 29.61 -41.00
N GLN A 725 -17.24 29.94 -39.75
CA GLN A 725 -17.27 31.33 -39.25
C GLN A 725 -15.88 31.97 -39.26
N ILE A 726 -14.81 31.26 -38.91
CA ILE A 726 -13.43 31.76 -39.04
C ILE A 726 -13.09 32.00 -40.52
N LYS A 727 -13.49 31.10 -41.42
CA LYS A 727 -13.27 31.27 -42.88
C LYS A 727 -14.03 32.48 -43.43
N THR A 728 -15.26 32.74 -42.99
CA THR A 728 -16.01 33.96 -43.40
C THR A 728 -15.48 35.23 -42.75
N ILE A 729 -15.06 35.20 -41.48
CA ILE A 729 -14.39 36.34 -40.82
C ILE A 729 -13.09 36.69 -41.54
N ASN A 730 -12.24 35.71 -41.87
CA ASN A 730 -11.00 35.95 -42.60
C ASN A 730 -11.24 36.54 -44.00
N ALA A 731 -12.29 36.09 -44.70
CA ALA A 731 -12.68 36.66 -45.98
C ALA A 731 -13.22 38.10 -45.84
N LEU A 732 -14.01 38.38 -44.80
CA LEU A 732 -14.47 39.74 -44.49
C LEU A 732 -13.31 40.66 -44.08
N GLU A 733 -12.34 40.17 -43.32
CA GLU A 733 -11.10 40.90 -43.02
C GLU A 733 -10.30 41.22 -44.27
N GLN A 734 -10.15 40.26 -45.21
CA GLN A 734 -9.45 40.50 -46.47
C GLN A 734 -10.18 41.59 -47.27
N ASN A 735 -11.50 41.48 -47.45
CA ASN A 735 -12.31 42.51 -48.11
C ASN A 735 -12.16 43.88 -47.42
N LEU A 736 -12.04 43.92 -46.08
CA LEU A 736 -11.85 45.16 -45.32
C LEU A 736 -10.43 45.73 -45.48
N ARG A 737 -9.40 44.89 -45.65
CA ARG A 737 -8.04 45.32 -46.04
C ARG A 737 -8.02 45.88 -47.46
N GLU A 738 -8.68 45.23 -48.40
CA GLU A 738 -8.82 45.71 -49.79
C GLU A 738 -9.60 47.03 -49.86
N LEU A 739 -10.69 47.18 -49.09
CA LEU A 739 -11.43 48.45 -48.98
C LEU A 739 -10.62 49.56 -48.30
N LYS A 740 -9.77 49.24 -47.33
CA LYS A 740 -8.81 50.21 -46.76
C LYS A 740 -7.81 50.66 -47.82
N GLN A 741 -7.19 49.72 -48.54
CA GLN A 741 -6.27 50.03 -49.64
C GLN A 741 -6.94 50.93 -50.70
N GLN A 742 -8.15 50.58 -51.17
CA GLN A 742 -8.89 51.41 -52.14
C GLN A 742 -9.20 52.81 -51.61
N ARG A 743 -9.46 52.95 -50.30
CA ARG A 743 -9.67 54.26 -49.64
C ARG A 743 -8.36 55.05 -49.56
N ASP A 744 -7.23 54.40 -49.28
CA ASP A 744 -5.92 55.06 -49.17
C ASP A 744 -5.37 55.45 -50.54
N GLU A 745 -5.60 54.63 -51.57
CA GLU A 745 -5.38 54.98 -52.98
C GLU A 745 -6.26 56.17 -53.41
N GLN A 746 -7.55 56.20 -53.04
CA GLN A 746 -8.40 57.36 -53.29
C GLN A 746 -7.97 58.61 -52.52
N ASN A 747 -7.45 58.48 -51.29
CA ASN A 747 -6.92 59.61 -50.54
C ASN A 747 -5.63 60.15 -51.20
N SER A 748 -4.72 59.29 -51.62
CA SER A 748 -3.53 59.69 -52.39
C SER A 748 -3.90 60.41 -53.70
N LEU A 749 -4.89 59.88 -54.45
CA LEU A 749 -5.40 60.53 -55.66
C LEU A 749 -6.08 61.89 -55.36
N ARG A 750 -6.75 62.04 -54.21
CA ARG A 750 -7.31 63.32 -53.76
C ARG A 750 -6.21 64.31 -53.36
N GLU A 751 -5.20 63.87 -52.62
CA GLU A 751 -4.04 64.70 -52.25
C GLU A 751 -3.29 65.18 -53.49
N ASP A 752 -3.08 64.31 -54.49
CA ASP A 752 -2.43 64.71 -55.73
C ASP A 752 -3.31 65.62 -56.60
N ALA A 753 -4.64 65.48 -56.53
CA ALA A 753 -5.55 66.45 -57.13
C ALA A 753 -5.52 67.80 -56.39
N ILE A 754 -5.42 67.80 -55.06
CA ILE A 754 -5.26 69.00 -54.22
C ILE A 754 -3.92 69.68 -54.55
N LYS A 755 -2.79 68.96 -54.55
CA LYS A 755 -1.46 69.49 -54.95
C LYS A 755 -1.50 70.08 -56.36
N LYS A 756 -2.19 69.46 -57.32
CA LYS A 756 -2.37 70.00 -58.68
C LYS A 756 -3.21 71.28 -58.71
N LEU A 757 -4.31 71.33 -57.96
CA LEU A 757 -5.13 72.54 -57.79
C LEU A 757 -4.36 73.66 -57.07
N GLU A 758 -3.52 73.31 -56.10
CA GLU A 758 -2.74 74.24 -55.30
C GLU A 758 -1.56 74.82 -56.08
N ASN A 759 -0.85 73.99 -56.86
CA ASN A 759 0.14 74.45 -57.83
C ASN A 759 -0.50 75.33 -58.93
N SER A 760 -1.70 74.99 -59.39
CA SER A 760 -2.47 75.82 -60.33
C SER A 760 -2.86 77.16 -59.71
N LYS A 761 -3.34 77.15 -58.46
CA LYS A 761 -3.64 78.36 -57.66
C LYS A 761 -2.40 79.22 -57.43
N GLN A 762 -1.25 78.64 -57.11
CA GLN A 762 0.03 79.37 -57.00
C GLN A 762 0.45 79.99 -58.35
N THR A 763 0.27 79.25 -59.45
CA THR A 763 0.55 79.75 -60.81
C THR A 763 -0.33 80.95 -61.13
N ILE A 764 -1.65 80.82 -60.92
CA ILE A 764 -2.65 81.89 -61.09
C ILE A 764 -2.35 83.09 -60.19
N ASN A 765 -2.01 82.87 -58.92
CA ASN A 765 -1.60 83.96 -58.02
C ASN A 765 -0.35 84.68 -58.54
N SER A 766 0.64 83.95 -59.07
CA SER A 766 1.82 84.57 -59.69
C SER A 766 1.48 85.39 -60.94
N GLU A 767 0.43 85.00 -61.68
CA GLU A 767 -0.10 85.77 -62.81
C GLU A 767 -0.90 86.99 -62.35
N ILE A 768 -1.65 86.89 -61.25
CA ILE A 768 -2.33 88.03 -60.62
C ILE A 768 -1.29 89.05 -60.15
N GLU A 769 -0.24 88.63 -59.42
CA GLU A 769 0.86 89.53 -59.04
C GLU A 769 1.54 90.19 -60.24
N LYS A 770 1.80 89.44 -61.33
CA LYS A 770 2.36 90.01 -62.57
C LYS A 770 1.41 91.02 -63.20
N ARG A 771 0.10 90.73 -63.26
CA ARG A 771 -0.92 91.66 -63.74
C ARG A 771 -0.97 92.92 -62.88
N GLU A 772 -0.97 92.82 -61.55
CA GLU A 772 -0.95 93.99 -60.68
C GLU A 772 0.35 94.82 -60.82
N ARG A 773 1.50 94.18 -61.04
CA ARG A 773 2.76 94.90 -61.32
C ARG A 773 2.64 95.68 -62.64
N LEU A 774 2.12 95.05 -63.70
CA LEU A 774 1.84 95.70 -64.99
C LEU A 774 0.77 96.80 -64.89
N GLU A 775 -0.24 96.64 -64.03
CA GLU A 775 -1.29 97.64 -63.80
C GLU A 775 -0.72 98.86 -63.05
N ARG A 776 0.15 98.65 -62.05
CA ARG A 776 0.91 99.72 -61.37
C ARG A 776 1.87 100.44 -62.33
N GLU A 777 2.55 99.70 -63.21
CA GLU A 777 3.44 100.25 -64.24
C GLU A 777 2.66 101.10 -65.25
N LYS A 778 1.52 100.59 -65.74
CA LYS A 778 0.54 101.31 -66.57
C LYS A 778 -0.01 102.56 -65.87
N GLU A 779 -0.28 102.51 -64.57
CA GLU A 779 -0.66 103.70 -63.79
C GLU A 779 0.45 104.76 -63.72
N LEU A 780 1.72 104.34 -63.56
CA LEU A 780 2.86 105.25 -63.56
C LEU A 780 3.06 105.89 -64.93
N LEU A 781 3.00 105.09 -66.01
CA LEU A 781 3.04 105.59 -67.39
C LEU A 781 1.87 106.52 -67.71
N ASN A 782 0.66 106.25 -67.20
CA ASN A 782 -0.47 107.18 -67.34
C ASN A 782 -0.25 108.50 -66.59
N LYS A 783 0.37 108.47 -65.40
CA LYS A 783 0.74 109.69 -64.65
C LYS A 783 1.83 110.48 -65.38
N GLU A 784 2.81 109.81 -65.97
CA GLU A 784 3.84 110.42 -66.82
C GLU A 784 3.25 111.05 -68.09
N ILE A 785 2.35 110.35 -68.78
CA ILE A 785 1.57 110.88 -69.91
C ILE A 785 0.77 112.12 -69.50
N GLU A 786 0.14 112.14 -68.32
CA GLU A 786 -0.61 113.31 -67.86
C GLU A 786 0.32 114.49 -67.50
N ASN A 787 1.51 114.22 -66.93
CA ASN A 787 2.53 115.25 -66.72
C ASN A 787 3.03 115.83 -68.06
N LEU A 788 3.30 114.99 -69.05
CA LEU A 788 3.71 115.41 -70.40
C LEU A 788 2.61 116.22 -71.11
N LYS A 789 1.32 115.85 -70.97
CA LYS A 789 0.20 116.69 -71.44
C LYS A 789 0.18 118.07 -70.77
N ASN A 790 0.40 118.13 -69.45
CA ASN A 790 0.44 119.40 -68.73
C ASN A 790 1.65 120.26 -69.16
N GLU A 791 2.80 119.64 -69.43
CA GLU A 791 3.98 120.32 -69.97
C GLU A 791 3.73 120.84 -71.40
N ILE A 792 3.16 120.02 -72.30
CA ILE A 792 2.72 120.45 -73.64
C ILE A 792 1.73 121.62 -73.54
N ASN A 793 0.70 121.53 -72.71
CA ASN A 793 -0.31 122.58 -72.52
C ASN A 793 0.31 123.88 -71.96
N ASN A 794 1.38 123.79 -71.18
CA ASN A 794 2.15 124.96 -70.72
C ASN A 794 3.05 125.53 -71.83
N LEU A 795 3.68 124.69 -72.67
CA LEU A 795 4.41 125.12 -73.86
C LEU A 795 3.48 125.77 -74.91
N GLU A 796 2.26 125.26 -75.09
CA GLU A 796 1.23 125.83 -75.96
C GLU A 796 0.80 127.23 -75.47
N LYS A 797 0.61 127.43 -74.16
CA LYS A 797 0.38 128.77 -73.58
C LYS A 797 1.57 129.70 -73.80
N LEU A 798 2.80 129.19 -73.71
CA LEU A 798 4.03 129.95 -73.96
C LEU A 798 4.15 130.36 -75.43
N ILE A 799 3.80 129.47 -76.37
CA ILE A 799 3.69 129.79 -77.80
C ILE A 799 2.57 130.82 -78.05
N GLY A 800 1.45 130.70 -77.31
CA GLY A 800 0.35 131.67 -77.34
C GLY A 800 0.78 133.09 -76.90
N SER A 801 1.49 133.21 -75.79
CA SER A 801 2.00 134.51 -75.33
C SER A 801 3.07 135.08 -76.26
N LEU A 802 3.97 134.24 -76.80
CA LEU A 802 4.96 134.65 -77.79
C LEU A 802 4.31 135.19 -79.07
N ARG A 803 3.22 134.57 -79.57
CA ARG A 803 2.44 135.10 -80.70
C ARG A 803 1.88 136.49 -80.42
N ILE A 804 1.24 136.69 -79.26
CA ILE A 804 0.70 138.00 -78.84
C ILE A 804 1.82 139.05 -78.80
N THR A 805 3.00 138.72 -78.26
CA THR A 805 4.14 139.66 -78.26
C THR A 805 4.68 139.95 -79.66
N ASN A 806 4.57 139.02 -80.61
CA ASN A 806 4.99 139.22 -81.99
C ASN A 806 4.02 140.14 -82.74
N ASP A 807 2.70 139.98 -82.54
CA ASP A 807 1.68 140.86 -83.11
C ASP A 807 1.83 142.31 -82.60
N GLU A 808 2.16 142.47 -81.31
CA GLU A 808 2.54 143.78 -80.73
C GLU A 808 3.80 144.37 -81.39
N LEU A 809 4.81 143.55 -81.69
CA LEU A 809 6.05 144.00 -82.33
C LEU A 809 5.82 144.38 -83.80
N GLU A 810 4.99 143.66 -84.55
CA GLU A 810 4.57 144.07 -85.89
C GLU A 810 3.83 145.41 -85.91
N SER A 811 2.95 145.64 -84.92
CA SER A 811 2.24 146.92 -84.77
C SER A 811 3.21 148.08 -84.49
N LYS A 812 4.19 147.85 -83.60
CA LYS A 812 5.26 148.80 -83.30
C LYS A 812 6.17 149.05 -84.52
N LEU A 813 6.48 148.02 -85.30
CA LEU A 813 7.28 148.11 -86.53
C LEU A 813 6.59 148.96 -87.60
N LYS A 814 5.31 148.68 -87.90
CA LYS A 814 4.50 149.48 -88.85
C LYS A 814 4.41 150.95 -88.41
N THR A 815 4.30 151.19 -87.11
CA THR A 815 4.30 152.54 -86.52
C THR A 815 5.66 153.26 -86.64
N GLN A 816 6.78 152.53 -86.65
CA GLN A 816 8.11 153.11 -86.89
C GLN A 816 8.39 153.33 -88.39
N GLN A 817 7.94 152.44 -89.27
CA GLN A 817 8.05 152.62 -90.72
C GLN A 817 7.33 153.90 -91.20
N ALA A 818 6.15 154.20 -90.65
CA ALA A 818 5.45 155.46 -90.92
C ALA A 818 6.22 156.71 -90.45
N LYS A 819 7.06 156.60 -89.41
CA LYS A 819 7.91 157.69 -88.91
C LYS A 819 9.20 157.85 -89.72
N LEU A 820 9.76 156.74 -90.24
CA LEU A 820 10.90 156.78 -91.15
C LEU A 820 10.55 157.53 -92.44
N LEU A 821 9.42 157.23 -93.07
CA LEU A 821 8.95 157.94 -94.28
C LEU A 821 8.74 159.45 -94.08
N ALA A 822 8.47 159.92 -92.86
CA ALA A 822 8.44 161.35 -92.55
C ALA A 822 9.88 161.92 -92.49
N LEU A 823 10.75 161.29 -91.72
CA LEU A 823 12.14 161.70 -91.56
C LEU A 823 12.97 161.62 -92.85
N GLU A 824 12.63 160.71 -93.78
CA GLU A 824 13.25 160.61 -95.11
C GLU A 824 12.90 161.80 -96.02
N ASN A 825 11.68 162.35 -95.90
CA ASN A 825 11.30 163.57 -96.60
C ASN A 825 12.02 164.79 -96.01
N ASP A 826 12.06 164.90 -94.67
CA ASP A 826 12.80 165.96 -93.98
C ASP A 826 14.29 165.91 -94.36
N PHE A 827 14.91 164.73 -94.36
CA PHE A 827 16.30 164.50 -94.77
C PHE A 827 16.55 164.90 -96.23
N SER A 828 15.64 164.55 -97.16
CA SER A 828 15.75 164.94 -98.58
C SER A 828 15.65 166.44 -98.81
N SER A 829 14.97 167.18 -97.91
CA SER A 829 15.00 168.65 -97.92
C SER A 829 16.34 169.21 -97.41
N GLY A 830 16.86 168.68 -96.31
CA GLY A 830 18.16 169.07 -95.74
C GLY A 830 19.36 168.75 -96.64
N GLN A 831 19.31 167.68 -97.43
CA GLN A 831 20.39 167.37 -98.41
C GLN A 831 20.59 168.51 -99.41
N LYS A 832 19.53 169.13 -99.93
CA LYS A 832 19.61 170.21 -100.93
C LYS A 832 20.17 171.50 -100.34
N GLU A 833 19.88 171.78 -99.08
CA GLU A 833 20.46 172.90 -98.34
C GLU A 833 21.95 172.65 -98.03
N MET A 834 22.34 171.39 -97.80
CA MET A 834 23.72 170.98 -97.59
C MET A 834 24.57 171.03 -98.88
N GLU A 835 24.01 170.70 -100.06
CA GLU A 835 24.71 170.84 -101.36
C GLU A 835 25.16 172.29 -101.62
N ILE A 836 24.29 173.26 -101.35
CA ILE A 836 24.60 174.71 -101.49
C ILE A 836 25.74 175.14 -100.55
N LEU A 837 25.79 174.57 -99.33
CA LEU A 837 26.87 174.84 -98.38
C LEU A 837 28.19 174.14 -98.76
N ILE A 838 28.14 173.01 -99.48
CA ILE A 838 29.32 172.31 -99.99
C ILE A 838 29.99 173.12 -101.11
N GLU A 839 29.25 173.62 -102.11
CA GLU A 839 29.81 174.44 -103.20
C GLU A 839 30.54 175.70 -102.67
N LEU A 840 30.00 176.34 -101.63
CA LEU A 840 30.60 177.51 -100.99
C LEU A 840 31.92 177.16 -100.26
N ASN A 841 31.93 176.02 -99.57
CA ASN A 841 33.08 175.54 -98.79
C ASN A 841 34.24 175.08 -99.71
N GLU A 842 33.94 174.36 -100.80
CA GLU A 842 34.93 173.94 -101.80
C GLU A 842 35.62 175.11 -102.52
N ARG A 843 34.96 176.27 -102.61
CA ARG A 843 35.55 177.48 -103.20
C ARG A 843 36.59 178.08 -102.27
N LEU A 844 36.22 178.31 -101.01
CA LEU A 844 37.11 178.85 -99.98
C LEU A 844 38.29 177.92 -99.64
N GLN A 845 38.12 176.59 -99.76
CA GLN A 845 39.23 175.66 -99.53
C GLN A 845 40.28 175.66 -100.64
N ARG A 846 39.94 176.03 -101.89
CA ARG A 846 40.92 176.16 -102.99
C ARG A 846 41.82 177.37 -102.81
N GLU A 847 41.22 178.55 -102.59
CA GLU A 847 41.95 179.80 -102.32
C GLU A 847 42.91 179.66 -101.12
N ARG A 848 42.50 178.91 -100.07
CA ARG A 848 43.37 178.62 -98.92
C ARG A 848 44.57 177.73 -99.26
N GLN A 849 44.45 176.82 -100.23
CA GLN A 849 45.52 175.88 -100.59
C GLN A 849 46.58 176.50 -101.50
N GLU A 850 46.21 177.44 -102.38
CA GLU A 850 47.16 178.14 -103.25
C GLU A 850 48.08 179.07 -102.42
N ILE A 851 47.49 179.92 -101.57
CA ILE A 851 48.23 180.82 -100.67
C ILE A 851 49.18 180.05 -99.73
N GLN A 852 48.76 178.88 -99.26
CA GLN A 852 49.58 178.05 -98.37
C GLN A 852 50.76 177.39 -99.10
N LYS A 853 50.71 177.28 -100.44
CA LYS A 853 51.76 176.67 -101.26
C LYS A 853 52.87 177.66 -101.61
N GLU A 854 52.52 178.85 -102.12
CA GLU A 854 53.49 179.93 -102.39
C GLU A 854 54.33 180.28 -101.14
N LYS A 855 53.68 180.25 -99.97
CA LYS A 855 54.37 180.47 -98.69
C LYS A 855 55.49 179.45 -98.44
N GLN A 856 55.27 178.16 -98.71
CA GLN A 856 56.27 177.12 -98.44
C GLN A 856 57.50 177.24 -99.35
N ASP A 857 57.30 177.66 -100.61
CA ASP A 857 58.42 177.86 -101.53
C ASP A 857 59.31 179.04 -101.10
N VAL A 858 58.72 180.15 -100.63
CA VAL A 858 59.47 181.29 -100.05
C VAL A 858 60.18 180.91 -98.74
N ASP A 859 59.51 180.17 -97.84
CA ASP A 859 60.13 179.69 -96.59
C ASP A 859 61.36 178.79 -96.87
N ASN A 860 61.36 178.03 -97.98
CA ASN A 860 62.49 177.20 -98.41
C ASN A 860 63.67 178.02 -98.96
N GLU A 861 63.44 179.06 -99.77
CA GLU A 861 64.52 179.94 -100.23
C GLU A 861 65.19 180.68 -99.06
N VAL A 862 64.38 181.14 -98.10
CA VAL A 862 64.86 181.76 -96.85
C VAL A 862 65.71 180.78 -96.01
N ALA A 863 65.42 179.48 -96.03
CA ALA A 863 66.23 178.47 -95.37
C ALA A 863 67.61 178.31 -96.02
N ASN A 864 67.66 178.21 -97.36
CA ASN A 864 68.90 178.07 -98.12
C ASN A 864 69.85 179.27 -97.92
N LEU A 865 69.31 180.49 -97.92
CA LEU A 865 70.09 181.70 -97.65
C LEU A 865 70.67 181.74 -96.23
N LYS A 866 69.92 181.25 -95.23
CA LYS A 866 70.43 181.13 -93.84
C LYS A 866 71.55 180.11 -93.72
N GLU A 867 71.55 179.04 -94.51
CA GLU A 867 72.64 178.05 -94.48
C GLU A 867 73.94 178.57 -95.14
N LEU A 868 73.83 179.42 -96.17
CA LEU A 868 74.94 180.16 -96.76
C LEU A 868 75.57 181.16 -95.78
N ILE A 869 74.74 181.90 -95.03
CA ILE A 869 75.18 182.80 -93.96
C ILE A 869 75.93 181.99 -92.90
N ARG A 870 75.35 180.88 -92.41
CA ARG A 870 75.94 180.02 -91.38
C ARG A 870 77.31 179.43 -91.78
N LYS A 871 77.52 179.12 -93.06
CA LYS A 871 78.84 178.68 -93.57
C LYS A 871 79.87 179.80 -93.57
N SER A 872 79.45 181.02 -93.89
CA SER A 872 80.28 182.23 -93.84
C SER A 872 80.68 182.59 -92.40
N GLU A 873 79.74 182.46 -91.45
CA GLU A 873 79.98 182.66 -90.01
C GLU A 873 81.00 181.66 -89.44
N GLN A 874 80.95 180.39 -89.87
CA GLN A 874 81.93 179.37 -89.46
C GLN A 874 83.36 179.64 -89.96
N GLU A 875 83.53 180.46 -91.00
CA GLU A 875 84.85 180.88 -91.50
C GLU A 875 85.38 182.09 -90.74
N LEU A 876 84.51 183.05 -90.39
CA LEU A 876 84.84 184.14 -89.46
C LEU A 876 85.19 183.64 -88.05
N GLU A 877 84.54 182.57 -87.60
CA GLU A 877 84.82 181.99 -86.28
C GLU A 877 86.21 181.31 -86.23
N LYS A 878 86.76 180.83 -87.36
CA LYS A 878 88.17 180.38 -87.42
C LYS A 878 89.14 181.56 -87.21
N LEU A 879 88.92 182.67 -87.91
CA LEU A 879 89.75 183.88 -87.80
C LEU A 879 89.67 184.50 -86.39
N ARG A 880 88.52 184.40 -85.72
CA ARG A 880 88.38 184.74 -84.29
C ARG A 880 89.21 183.84 -83.38
N ASN A 881 89.23 182.52 -83.63
CA ASN A 881 90.01 181.59 -82.82
C ASN A 881 91.53 181.82 -82.95
N GLU A 882 92.02 182.23 -84.11
CA GLU A 882 93.42 182.67 -84.27
C GLU A 882 93.69 183.94 -83.45
N ASN A 883 92.83 184.96 -83.56
CA ASN A 883 92.99 186.22 -82.82
C ASN A 883 92.86 186.04 -81.28
N SER A 884 92.05 185.07 -80.84
CA SER A 884 91.95 184.64 -79.43
C SER A 884 93.30 184.19 -78.86
N THR A 885 94.15 183.51 -79.66
CA THR A 885 95.50 183.13 -79.22
C THR A 885 96.44 184.31 -79.04
N LEU A 886 96.26 185.40 -79.79
CA LEU A 886 97.02 186.65 -79.60
C LEU A 886 96.57 187.39 -78.33
N GLN A 887 95.25 187.45 -78.08
CA GLN A 887 94.70 187.97 -76.82
C GLN A 887 95.19 187.18 -75.60
N GLY A 888 95.43 185.87 -75.74
CA GLY A 888 96.03 185.02 -74.69
C GLY A 888 97.46 185.38 -74.28
N TYR A 889 98.21 186.11 -75.13
CA TYR A 889 99.50 186.71 -74.74
C TYR A 889 99.32 188.09 -74.10
N GLU A 890 98.40 188.91 -74.64
CA GLU A 890 98.16 190.26 -74.12
C GLU A 890 97.55 190.24 -72.71
N ALA A 891 96.65 189.30 -72.42
CA ALA A 891 96.00 189.13 -71.11
C ALA A 891 97.02 188.95 -69.98
N LYS A 892 98.08 188.16 -70.20
CA LYS A 892 99.13 187.92 -69.20
C LYS A 892 99.91 189.18 -68.82
N SER A 893 100.04 190.14 -69.74
CA SER A 893 100.65 191.45 -69.44
C SER A 893 99.68 192.43 -68.77
N ARG A 894 98.37 192.14 -68.76
CA ARG A 894 97.34 192.98 -68.12
C ARG A 894 96.95 192.47 -66.71
N GLU A 895 97.06 191.17 -66.43
CA GLU A 895 96.88 190.65 -65.06
C GLU A 895 97.87 191.30 -64.07
N GLU A 896 99.12 191.54 -64.49
CA GLU A 896 100.11 192.26 -63.68
C GLU A 896 99.67 193.69 -63.31
N MET A 897 99.03 194.42 -64.23
CA MET A 897 98.42 195.74 -63.98
C MET A 897 97.22 195.66 -63.03
N GLU A 898 96.39 194.62 -63.14
CA GLU A 898 95.22 194.45 -62.28
C GLU A 898 95.62 194.19 -60.81
N THR A 899 96.82 193.60 -60.56
CA THR A 899 97.36 193.48 -59.19
C THR A 899 97.68 194.85 -58.56
N GLN A 900 98.14 195.83 -59.34
CA GLN A 900 98.40 197.20 -58.84
C GLN A 900 97.09 197.95 -58.60
N LYS A 901 96.12 197.84 -59.50
CA LYS A 901 94.83 198.52 -59.37
C LYS A 901 94.05 198.07 -58.13
N ASN A 902 94.15 196.80 -57.75
CA ASN A 902 93.49 196.30 -56.54
C ASN A 902 94.09 196.83 -55.21
N GLN A 903 95.28 197.45 -55.23
CA GLN A 903 95.77 198.22 -54.08
C GLN A 903 95.05 199.58 -53.93
N ILE A 904 94.51 200.13 -55.03
CA ILE A 904 93.69 201.36 -54.99
C ILE A 904 92.28 201.06 -54.45
N ASN A 905 91.71 199.91 -54.78
CA ASN A 905 90.41 199.44 -54.25
C ASN A 905 90.38 199.33 -52.71
N GLN A 906 91.53 199.23 -52.04
CA GLN A 906 91.62 199.23 -50.57
C GLN A 906 91.61 200.64 -49.95
N LEU A 907 91.80 201.72 -50.72
CA LEU A 907 91.81 203.09 -50.22
C LEU A 907 90.48 203.84 -50.40
N GLU A 908 89.62 203.44 -51.34
CA GLU A 908 88.31 204.08 -51.52
C GLU A 908 87.24 203.59 -50.53
N ASN A 909 87.35 202.34 -50.05
CA ASN A 909 86.38 201.79 -49.08
C ASN A 909 86.42 202.53 -47.73
N ASP A 910 87.61 202.86 -47.21
CA ASP A 910 87.83 203.69 -46.02
C ASP A 910 87.15 205.06 -46.09
N LEU A 911 86.93 205.57 -47.31
CA LEU A 911 86.44 206.92 -47.58
C LEU A 911 84.91 207.02 -47.40
N LYS A 912 84.15 205.95 -47.68
CA LYS A 912 82.67 205.95 -47.64
C LYS A 912 82.02 204.99 -46.65
N GLU A 913 82.80 204.29 -45.82
CA GLU A 913 82.33 203.87 -44.48
C GLU A 913 81.73 205.07 -43.68
N LYS A 914 82.12 206.31 -44.03
CA LYS A 914 81.57 207.56 -43.47
C LYS A 914 80.13 207.88 -43.90
N GLU A 915 79.61 207.33 -45.00
CA GLU A 915 78.21 207.55 -45.44
C GLU A 915 77.21 206.55 -44.83
N GLY A 916 77.69 205.43 -44.27
CA GLY A 916 76.84 204.37 -43.71
C GLY A 916 75.89 204.79 -42.58
N LYS A 917 76.11 205.96 -41.96
CA LYS A 917 75.27 206.51 -40.87
C LYS A 917 73.96 207.18 -41.32
N ILE A 918 73.63 207.16 -42.62
CA ILE A 918 72.55 208.00 -43.18
C ILE A 918 71.19 207.28 -43.28
N LYS A 919 71.13 205.94 -43.26
CA LYS A 919 69.89 205.18 -43.61
C LYS A 919 69.38 204.13 -42.62
N GLU A 920 69.83 204.15 -41.36
CA GLU A 920 69.25 203.37 -40.25
C GLU A 920 67.87 203.93 -39.78
N LEU A 921 67.00 204.33 -40.72
CA LEU A 921 65.80 205.15 -40.49
C LEU A 921 64.55 204.69 -41.28
N GLU A 922 64.58 203.51 -41.91
CA GLU A 922 63.51 203.04 -42.82
C GLU A 922 62.95 201.63 -42.53
N ASP A 923 63.41 200.95 -41.47
CA ASP A 923 62.74 199.76 -40.90
C ASP A 923 61.41 200.17 -40.21
N GLU A 924 60.34 199.35 -40.35
CA GLU A 924 59.34 199.05 -39.28
C GLU A 924 58.12 198.19 -39.74
N LEU A 925 57.65 198.33 -40.99
CA LEU A 925 56.26 197.96 -41.35
C LEU A 925 56.00 196.45 -41.63
N SER A 926 55.78 195.67 -40.57
CA SER A 926 55.59 194.20 -40.57
C SER A 926 54.27 193.77 -39.86
N GLN A 927 53.67 192.57 -39.98
CA GLN A 927 54.04 191.33 -40.69
C GLN A 927 52.81 190.38 -40.96
N LEU A 928 51.57 190.87 -40.84
CA LEU A 928 50.60 190.22 -39.94
C LEU A 928 49.83 188.96 -40.42
N GLU A 929 48.98 189.04 -41.47
CA GLU A 929 47.76 188.19 -41.54
C GLU A 929 47.91 186.76 -42.11
N LYS A 930 47.22 185.78 -41.47
CA LYS A 930 47.73 184.39 -41.40
C LYS A 930 46.69 183.29 -41.03
N TYR A 931 45.51 183.22 -41.67
CA TYR A 931 44.37 182.44 -41.12
C TYR A 931 43.55 181.58 -42.12
N TYR A 932 43.13 180.37 -41.67
CA TYR A 932 42.25 179.34 -42.33
C TYR A 932 42.81 178.54 -43.54
N LYS A 933 42.34 177.32 -43.92
CA LYS A 933 41.19 176.44 -43.51
C LYS A 933 41.47 174.90 -43.75
N GLU A 934 40.57 173.98 -43.34
CA GLU A 934 40.87 172.53 -43.05
C GLU A 934 40.17 171.39 -43.89
N ARG A 935 39.98 170.17 -43.32
CA ARG A 935 40.31 168.83 -43.93
C ARG A 935 39.48 167.60 -43.38
N SER A 936 39.66 166.33 -43.86
CA SER A 936 38.91 165.10 -43.40
C SER A 936 39.51 163.66 -43.71
N LYS A 937 39.02 162.58 -43.02
CA LYS A 937 38.97 161.07 -43.30
C LYS A 937 39.93 159.98 -42.69
N LYS A 938 39.38 158.76 -42.42
CA LYS A 938 39.91 157.33 -42.51
C LYS A 938 39.98 156.40 -41.23
N SER A 939 39.70 155.07 -41.38
CA SER A 939 39.85 153.94 -40.38
C SER A 939 39.87 152.50 -41.03
N ALA A 940 40.17 151.36 -40.33
CA ALA A 940 40.15 149.95 -40.87
C ALA A 940 40.34 148.73 -39.88
N TRP A 941 40.12 147.50 -40.40
CA TRP A 941 40.62 146.13 -40.00
C TRP A 941 39.94 145.30 -38.86
N LYS A 942 40.05 143.95 -38.72
CA LYS A 942 40.24 142.73 -39.61
C LYS A 942 40.22 141.40 -38.75
N ILE A 943 40.11 140.20 -39.37
CA ILE A 943 40.39 138.79 -38.83
C ILE A 943 39.28 138.19 -37.92
N GLY A 944 38.98 136.87 -37.81
CA GLY A 944 39.39 135.60 -38.50
C GLY A 944 39.97 134.49 -37.56
N GLY A 945 39.76 133.15 -37.68
CA GLY A 945 38.82 132.31 -38.46
C GLY A 945 39.28 130.82 -38.64
N GLY A 946 38.52 129.80 -38.17
CA GLY A 946 38.77 128.33 -38.31
C GLY A 946 38.02 127.49 -37.23
N GLY A 947 37.90 126.14 -37.21
CA GLY A 947 38.24 125.03 -38.14
C GLY A 947 39.11 123.90 -37.51
N ALA A 948 38.95 122.57 -37.70
CA ALA A 948 37.88 121.70 -38.27
C ALA A 948 38.16 120.17 -38.02
N LYS A 949 37.18 119.25 -38.26
CA LYS A 949 37.25 117.74 -38.32
C LYS A 949 37.48 116.99 -36.96
N GLY A 950 36.96 115.78 -36.68
CA GLY A 950 35.98 114.86 -37.33
C GLY A 950 36.34 113.34 -37.25
N THR A 951 35.37 112.42 -37.48
CA THR A 951 35.46 110.92 -37.60
C THR A 951 35.89 110.12 -36.33
N THR A 952 35.69 108.80 -36.10
CA THR A 952 35.33 107.55 -36.86
C THR A 952 34.64 106.49 -35.92
N ALA A 953 34.16 105.34 -36.46
CA ALA A 953 34.01 104.00 -35.81
C ALA A 953 32.85 103.76 -34.79
N THR A 954 32.39 102.56 -34.38
CA THR A 954 32.23 101.12 -34.87
C THR A 954 31.56 100.31 -33.72
N ASP A 955 31.07 99.05 -33.71
CA ASP A 955 30.28 98.08 -34.55
C ASP A 955 29.96 96.85 -33.58
N GLU A 956 29.28 95.72 -33.80
CA GLU A 956 28.65 95.03 -34.97
C GLU A 956 27.35 94.23 -34.58
N THR A 957 27.35 92.87 -34.43
CA THR A 957 26.12 92.02 -34.26
C THR A 957 25.76 91.66 -32.80
N GLY A 958 24.50 91.67 -32.33
CA GLY A 958 23.20 92.14 -32.86
C GLY A 958 22.15 92.06 -31.73
N ILE A 959 21.26 93.04 -31.49
CA ILE A 959 19.97 93.35 -32.19
C ILE A 959 18.97 92.18 -32.09
N GLY A 960 17.74 92.31 -31.59
CA GLY A 960 16.96 93.46 -31.04
C GLY A 960 15.71 92.94 -30.26
N THR A 961 15.10 93.70 -29.33
CA THR A 961 13.87 94.54 -29.50
C THR A 961 12.60 93.76 -29.93
N GLU A 962 11.37 94.02 -29.43
CA GLU A 962 10.77 95.27 -28.90
C GLU A 962 9.46 95.00 -28.08
N GLU A 963 9.05 95.95 -27.21
CA GLU A 963 7.64 96.24 -26.73
C GLU A 963 6.78 95.18 -25.94
N SER A 964 5.79 95.51 -25.06
CA SER A 964 5.34 96.77 -24.39
C SER A 964 4.38 96.52 -23.18
N PHE A 965 4.01 97.61 -22.45
CA PHE A 965 2.87 97.82 -21.49
C PHE A 965 2.73 97.09 -20.12
N GLY A 966 2.58 97.88 -19.02
CA GLY A 966 1.34 97.81 -18.19
C GLY A 966 1.36 97.69 -16.63
N LYS A 967 1.34 98.84 -15.91
CA LYS A 967 0.55 99.19 -14.66
C LYS A 967 0.72 98.49 -13.27
N GLU A 968 0.56 99.33 -12.22
CA GLU A 968 -0.05 99.10 -10.86
C GLU A 968 0.61 98.12 -9.85
N GLU A 969 0.63 98.29 -8.51
CA GLU A 969 0.34 99.43 -7.57
C GLU A 969 0.93 99.15 -6.13
N GLU A 970 0.80 100.09 -5.17
CA GLU A 970 0.94 100.01 -3.68
C GLU A 970 2.24 99.53 -2.93
N GLU A 971 2.74 100.33 -1.95
CA GLU A 971 3.08 99.93 -0.54
C GLU A 971 3.56 101.13 0.34
N GLU A 972 3.12 101.22 1.61
CA GLU A 972 3.56 102.13 2.73
C GLU A 972 2.80 101.71 4.03
N GLY A 973 3.08 102.17 5.26
CA GLY A 973 4.06 103.14 5.74
C GLY A 973 3.96 103.47 7.25
N GLY A 974 5.03 104.03 7.85
CA GLY A 974 5.10 104.43 9.28
C GLY A 974 5.18 103.25 10.29
N GLY A 975 5.33 103.44 11.62
CA GLY A 975 5.45 104.64 12.48
C GLY A 975 5.83 104.28 13.94
N GLU A 976 5.96 105.24 14.85
CA GLU A 976 6.60 105.09 16.20
C GLU A 976 5.63 105.01 17.42
N GLY A 977 6.09 104.42 18.56
CA GLY A 977 5.98 105.12 19.86
C GLY A 977 5.30 104.49 21.12
N LYS A 978 6.09 104.37 22.21
CA LYS A 978 5.80 104.63 23.67
C LYS A 978 4.84 103.76 24.55
N VAL A 979 5.45 103.20 25.61
CA VAL A 979 5.12 103.19 27.09
C VAL A 979 3.83 103.97 27.51
N PRO A 980 2.94 103.51 28.45
CA PRO A 980 3.30 103.10 29.82
C PRO A 980 2.43 102.07 30.62
N THR A 981 2.81 101.93 31.89
CA THR A 981 2.28 101.18 33.06
C THR A 981 0.78 101.33 33.39
N GLU A 982 0.13 100.27 33.91
CA GLU A 982 -0.85 100.39 35.03
C GLU A 982 -1.19 99.05 35.75
N ILE A 983 -1.25 99.13 37.10
CA ILE A 983 -2.16 98.52 38.13
C ILE A 983 -2.61 97.02 38.08
N TYR A 984 -2.82 96.44 39.28
CA TYR A 984 -3.25 95.05 39.54
C TYR A 984 -4.78 94.84 39.49
N ASP A 985 -5.24 93.84 38.73
CA ASP A 985 -6.57 93.22 38.86
C ASP A 985 -6.51 91.96 39.75
N LEU A 986 -6.87 92.08 41.03
CA LEU A 986 -6.99 90.93 41.94
C LEU A 986 -8.06 89.93 41.46
N GLU A 987 -9.20 90.43 40.94
CA GLU A 987 -10.25 89.57 40.39
C GLU A 987 -9.78 88.68 39.23
N LEU A 988 -8.80 89.13 38.43
CA LEU A 988 -8.27 88.34 37.33
C LEU A 988 -7.39 87.19 37.83
N VAL A 989 -6.73 87.37 38.98
CA VAL A 989 -5.97 86.30 39.65
C VAL A 989 -6.93 85.33 40.35
N GLU A 990 -7.93 85.82 41.07
CA GLU A 990 -8.94 84.95 41.70
C GLU A 990 -9.78 84.17 40.68
N ARG A 991 -10.18 84.80 39.56
CA ARG A 991 -10.82 84.10 38.44
C ARG A 991 -9.90 83.02 37.85
N LYS A 992 -8.61 83.29 37.67
CA LYS A 992 -7.64 82.30 37.18
C LYS A 992 -7.39 81.16 38.17
N ILE A 993 -7.29 81.44 39.48
CA ILE A 993 -7.15 80.40 40.52
C ILE A 993 -8.42 79.53 40.54
N LYS A 994 -9.60 80.14 40.54
CA LYS A 994 -10.88 79.41 40.54
C LYS A 994 -11.09 78.61 39.25
N GLU A 995 -10.76 79.17 38.09
CA GLU A 995 -10.72 78.43 36.83
C GLU A 995 -9.76 77.23 36.89
N VAL A 996 -8.58 77.40 37.51
CA VAL A 996 -7.61 76.32 37.68
C VAL A 996 -8.15 75.26 38.65
N GLU A 997 -8.70 75.64 39.79
CA GLU A 997 -9.35 74.70 40.72
C GLU A 997 -10.51 73.95 40.08
N ASP A 998 -11.39 74.63 39.34
CA ASP A 998 -12.53 73.99 38.67
C ASP A 998 -12.07 73.10 37.51
N LYS A 999 -10.99 73.46 36.79
CA LYS A 999 -10.30 72.57 35.84
C LYS A 999 -9.68 71.35 36.53
N TRP A 1000 -9.09 71.49 37.72
CA TRP A 1000 -8.59 70.37 38.52
C TRP A 1000 -9.72 69.49 39.06
N LYS A 1001 -10.85 70.05 39.51
CA LYS A 1001 -12.05 69.29 39.90
C LYS A 1001 -12.59 68.47 38.73
N ILE A 1002 -12.69 69.07 37.53
CA ILE A 1002 -13.06 68.36 36.30
C ILE A 1002 -12.03 67.27 35.96
N LYS A 1003 -10.73 67.53 36.15
CA LYS A 1003 -9.67 66.55 35.88
C LYS A 1003 -9.68 65.39 36.88
N ILE A 1004 -9.97 65.64 38.15
CA ILE A 1004 -10.16 64.62 39.19
C ILE A 1004 -11.41 63.80 38.88
N GLY A 1005 -12.53 64.45 38.57
CA GLY A 1005 -13.76 63.78 38.15
C GLY A 1005 -13.54 62.87 36.94
N GLN A 1006 -12.79 63.32 35.93
CA GLN A 1006 -12.39 62.48 34.78
C GLN A 1006 -11.55 61.27 35.20
N ILE A 1007 -10.61 61.43 36.14
CA ILE A 1007 -9.76 60.33 36.66
C ILE A 1007 -10.58 59.36 37.51
N GLU A 1008 -11.56 59.84 38.28
CA GLU A 1008 -12.51 59.00 39.02
C GLU A 1008 -13.41 58.22 38.06
N ASP A 1009 -13.92 58.87 37.01
CA ASP A 1009 -14.69 58.25 35.91
C ASP A 1009 -13.87 57.19 35.15
N GLU A 1010 -12.59 57.46 34.88
CA GLU A 1010 -11.64 56.52 34.24
C GLU A 1010 -11.32 55.35 35.18
N LYS A 1011 -11.10 55.59 36.47
CA LYS A 1011 -10.95 54.54 37.50
C LYS A 1011 -12.20 53.68 37.58
N ASP A 1012 -13.39 54.27 37.57
CA ASP A 1012 -14.67 53.55 37.63
C ASP A 1012 -14.96 52.73 36.36
N LYS A 1013 -14.42 53.14 35.20
CA LYS A 1013 -14.44 52.37 33.95
C LYS A 1013 -13.44 51.21 34.01
N LEU A 1014 -12.23 51.46 34.48
CA LEU A 1014 -11.19 50.43 34.66
C LEU A 1014 -11.62 49.39 35.69
N GLU A 1015 -12.27 49.76 36.80
CA GLU A 1015 -12.82 48.82 37.78
C GLU A 1015 -13.94 47.95 37.20
N LYS A 1016 -14.81 48.51 36.34
CA LYS A 1016 -15.84 47.73 35.63
C LYS A 1016 -15.20 46.75 34.63
N GLN A 1017 -14.21 47.21 33.87
CA GLN A 1017 -13.43 46.36 32.97
C GLN A 1017 -12.66 45.26 33.73
N ASN A 1018 -12.13 45.54 34.92
CA ASN A 1018 -11.44 44.53 35.73
C ASN A 1018 -12.41 43.46 36.22
N ARG A 1019 -13.60 43.84 36.70
CA ARG A 1019 -14.66 42.89 37.09
C ARG A 1019 -15.16 42.07 35.90
N GLU A 1020 -15.35 42.70 34.74
CA GLU A 1020 -15.67 41.96 33.51
C GLU A 1020 -14.57 40.98 33.06
N LEU A 1021 -13.29 41.30 33.31
CA LEU A 1021 -12.17 40.41 33.03
C LEU A 1021 -12.06 39.30 34.08
N GLU A 1022 -12.36 39.58 35.35
CA GLU A 1022 -12.49 38.58 36.43
C GLU A 1022 -13.63 37.59 36.12
N ASP A 1023 -14.83 38.07 35.75
CA ASP A 1023 -15.97 37.23 35.34
C ASP A 1023 -15.62 36.36 34.11
N LYS A 1024 -14.97 36.94 33.09
CA LYS A 1024 -14.50 36.20 31.90
C LYS A 1024 -13.42 35.17 32.26
N LEU A 1025 -12.54 35.48 33.21
CA LEU A 1025 -11.50 34.56 33.69
C LEU A 1025 -12.10 33.41 34.50
N ILE A 1026 -13.13 33.65 35.32
CA ILE A 1026 -13.90 32.61 36.01
C ILE A 1026 -14.65 31.71 35.02
N GLN A 1027 -15.27 32.28 33.97
CA GLN A 1027 -15.91 31.50 32.91
C GLN A 1027 -14.91 30.63 32.15
N LEU A 1028 -13.74 31.17 31.78
CA LEU A 1028 -12.67 30.39 31.13
C LEU A 1028 -12.05 29.34 32.06
N GLN A 1029 -12.00 29.58 33.38
CA GLN A 1029 -11.61 28.57 34.36
C GLN A 1029 -12.63 27.42 34.41
N GLN A 1030 -13.92 27.72 34.48
CA GLN A 1030 -14.98 26.71 34.44
C GLN A 1030 -15.02 25.94 33.12
N GLU A 1031 -14.80 26.60 31.98
CA GLU A 1031 -14.70 25.92 30.69
C GLU A 1031 -13.49 24.98 30.64
N ASN A 1032 -12.34 25.43 31.13
CA ASN A 1032 -11.12 24.61 31.22
C ASN A 1032 -11.27 23.44 32.21
N GLU A 1033 -11.94 23.62 33.36
CA GLU A 1033 -12.28 22.53 34.29
C GLU A 1033 -13.18 21.47 33.63
N ASN A 1034 -14.20 21.91 32.88
CA ASN A 1034 -15.05 20.99 32.11
C ASN A 1034 -14.26 20.25 31.02
N GLN A 1035 -13.38 20.94 30.29
CA GLN A 1035 -12.49 20.32 29.29
C GLN A 1035 -11.50 19.33 29.93
N ILE A 1036 -10.97 19.62 31.13
CA ILE A 1036 -10.13 18.69 31.91
C ILE A 1036 -10.93 17.44 32.28
N ILE A 1037 -12.16 17.59 32.78
CA ILE A 1037 -13.05 16.46 33.11
C ILE A 1037 -13.37 15.62 31.86
N GLU A 1038 -13.61 16.25 30.70
CA GLU A 1038 -13.80 15.53 29.44
C GLU A 1038 -12.53 14.78 29.02
N ILE A 1039 -11.36 15.42 29.08
CA ILE A 1039 -10.07 14.80 28.80
C ILE A 1039 -9.77 13.62 29.75
N GLU A 1040 -10.12 13.71 31.03
CA GLU A 1040 -9.98 12.61 31.99
C GLU A 1040 -10.96 11.47 31.70
N ASN A 1041 -12.20 11.77 31.33
CA ASN A 1041 -13.18 10.76 30.91
C ASN A 1041 -12.77 10.06 29.61
N LEU A 1042 -12.17 10.79 28.65
CA LEU A 1042 -11.59 10.22 27.43
C LEU A 1042 -10.34 9.38 27.72
N LYS A 1043 -9.43 9.85 28.58
CA LYS A 1043 -8.28 9.06 29.05
C LYS A 1043 -8.73 7.76 29.72
N ARG A 1044 -9.78 7.79 30.56
CA ARG A 1044 -10.31 6.60 31.22
C ARG A 1044 -10.87 5.59 30.22
N LYS A 1045 -11.69 6.04 29.25
CA LYS A 1045 -12.19 5.18 28.16
C LYS A 1045 -11.07 4.59 27.30
N LEU A 1046 -10.04 5.37 26.99
CA LEU A 1046 -8.87 4.88 26.25
C LEU A 1046 -8.06 3.87 27.07
N GLN A 1047 -7.92 4.07 28.39
CA GLN A 1047 -7.28 3.09 29.27
C GLN A 1047 -8.10 1.80 29.37
N GLU A 1048 -9.43 1.89 29.53
CA GLU A 1048 -10.34 0.74 29.54
C GLU A 1048 -10.26 -0.07 28.22
N GLU A 1049 -10.07 0.59 27.08
CA GLU A 1049 -9.88 -0.05 25.78
C GLU A 1049 -8.47 -0.65 25.64
N ILE A 1050 -7.42 0.03 26.12
CA ILE A 1050 -6.06 -0.52 26.20
C ILE A 1050 -6.04 -1.77 27.09
N ASP A 1051 -6.70 -1.74 28.25
CA ASP A 1051 -6.79 -2.87 29.17
C ASP A 1051 -7.69 -3.99 28.64
N ARG A 1052 -8.60 -3.70 27.69
CA ARG A 1052 -9.31 -4.74 26.90
C ARG A 1052 -8.37 -5.36 25.87
N LEU A 1053 -7.72 -4.54 25.05
CA LEU A 1053 -6.82 -5.00 23.99
C LEU A 1053 -5.61 -5.76 24.54
N MET A 1054 -5.05 -5.37 25.68
CA MET A 1054 -4.00 -6.15 26.36
C MET A 1054 -4.50 -7.52 26.82
N ARG A 1055 -5.74 -7.64 27.31
CA ARG A 1055 -6.33 -8.95 27.63
C ARG A 1055 -6.55 -9.79 26.38
N GLU A 1056 -7.09 -9.20 25.30
CA GLU A 1056 -7.29 -9.92 24.04
C GLU A 1056 -5.96 -10.39 23.42
N ILE A 1057 -4.91 -9.54 23.46
CA ILE A 1057 -3.55 -9.91 23.06
C ILE A 1057 -3.00 -11.05 23.93
N ASN A 1058 -3.17 -10.98 25.26
CA ASN A 1058 -2.70 -12.04 26.16
C ASN A 1058 -3.46 -13.36 25.92
N GLU A 1059 -4.79 -13.33 25.74
CA GLU A 1059 -5.57 -14.53 25.41
C GLU A 1059 -5.16 -15.12 24.04
N ILE A 1060 -4.84 -14.27 23.05
CA ILE A 1060 -4.31 -14.74 21.76
C ILE A 1060 -2.91 -15.34 21.95
N GLN A 1061 -2.05 -14.76 22.78
CA GLN A 1061 -0.73 -15.34 23.09
C GLN A 1061 -0.85 -16.67 23.84
N GLU A 1062 -1.77 -16.79 24.81
CA GLU A 1062 -2.05 -18.05 25.51
C GLU A 1062 -2.63 -19.10 24.55
N ARG A 1063 -3.60 -18.74 23.70
CA ARG A 1063 -4.14 -19.65 22.66
C ARG A 1063 -3.06 -20.11 21.70
N ASN A 1064 -2.25 -19.20 21.14
CA ASN A 1064 -1.15 -19.55 20.25
C ASN A 1064 -0.07 -20.41 20.95
N ASN A 1065 0.24 -20.15 22.23
CA ASN A 1065 1.18 -20.96 23.00
C ASN A 1065 0.64 -22.38 23.23
N ASN A 1066 -0.64 -22.52 23.57
CA ASN A 1066 -1.30 -23.81 23.73
C ASN A 1066 -1.36 -24.57 22.41
N GLU A 1067 -1.68 -23.90 21.29
CA GLU A 1067 -1.65 -24.48 19.94
C GLU A 1067 -0.24 -25.00 19.60
N MET A 1068 0.79 -24.16 19.75
CA MET A 1068 2.20 -24.54 19.57
C MET A 1068 2.67 -25.66 20.52
N GLU A 1069 2.09 -25.80 21.71
CA GLU A 1069 2.37 -26.92 22.61
C GLU A 1069 1.67 -28.20 22.14
N THR A 1070 0.40 -28.13 21.72
CA THR A 1070 -0.29 -29.29 21.12
C THR A 1070 0.36 -29.77 19.83
N GLU A 1071 0.87 -28.87 18.97
CA GLU A 1071 1.65 -29.24 17.77
C GLU A 1071 2.98 -29.94 18.14
N ARG A 1072 3.63 -29.54 19.24
CA ARG A 1072 4.81 -30.24 19.75
C ARG A 1072 4.46 -31.61 20.31
N GLU A 1073 3.31 -31.75 20.97
CA GLU A 1073 2.85 -33.05 21.47
C GLU A 1073 2.41 -34.01 20.36
N THR A 1074 1.71 -33.53 19.32
CA THR A 1074 1.36 -34.35 18.15
C THR A 1074 2.62 -34.77 17.40
N HIS A 1075 3.53 -33.86 17.05
CA HIS A 1075 4.78 -34.22 16.39
C HIS A 1075 5.68 -35.15 17.22
N LYS A 1076 5.67 -35.01 18.56
CA LYS A 1076 6.34 -35.96 19.45
C LYS A 1076 5.69 -37.34 19.42
N SER A 1077 4.36 -37.41 19.43
CA SER A 1077 3.59 -38.66 19.31
C SER A 1077 3.82 -39.34 17.96
N GLU A 1078 3.83 -38.58 16.86
CA GLU A 1078 4.16 -39.02 15.50
C GLU A 1078 5.59 -39.55 15.42
N LEU A 1079 6.57 -38.83 15.97
CA LEU A 1079 7.97 -39.30 16.05
C LEU A 1079 8.11 -40.58 16.86
N ASP A 1080 7.37 -40.74 17.97
CA ASP A 1080 7.37 -41.97 18.75
C ASP A 1080 6.60 -43.11 18.06
N ALA A 1081 5.60 -42.82 17.23
CA ALA A 1081 4.96 -43.80 16.35
C ALA A 1081 5.92 -44.29 15.25
N LEU A 1082 6.59 -43.37 14.56
CA LEU A 1082 7.59 -43.67 13.52
C LEU A 1082 8.81 -44.43 14.08
N LYS A 1083 9.20 -44.20 15.35
CA LYS A 1083 10.21 -45.02 16.04
C LYS A 1083 9.75 -46.47 16.20
N ARG A 1084 8.51 -46.70 16.67
CA ARG A 1084 7.96 -48.06 16.82
C ARG A 1084 7.83 -48.76 15.46
N GLU A 1085 7.38 -48.06 14.43
CA GLU A 1085 7.34 -48.61 13.06
C GLU A 1085 8.74 -48.95 12.54
N LYS A 1086 9.74 -48.07 12.77
CA LYS A 1086 11.14 -48.35 12.45
C LYS A 1086 11.68 -49.57 13.20
N GLU A 1087 11.42 -49.68 14.50
CA GLU A 1087 11.83 -50.83 15.33
C GLU A 1087 11.17 -52.13 14.84
N GLU A 1088 9.88 -52.09 14.49
CA GLU A 1088 9.18 -53.21 13.85
C GLU A 1088 9.79 -53.58 12.49
N LEU A 1089 10.16 -52.60 11.67
CA LEU A 1089 10.79 -52.82 10.37
C LEU A 1089 12.21 -53.38 10.50
N GLU A 1090 12.98 -52.96 11.51
CA GLU A 1090 14.30 -53.53 11.83
C GLU A 1090 14.17 -54.98 12.34
N VAL A 1091 13.16 -55.29 13.14
CA VAL A 1091 12.84 -56.69 13.54
C VAL A 1091 12.40 -57.53 12.33
N LYS A 1092 11.55 -57.00 11.45
CA LYS A 1092 11.12 -57.68 10.21
C LYS A 1092 12.30 -57.91 9.26
N LEU A 1093 13.21 -56.93 9.13
CA LEU A 1093 14.45 -57.05 8.35
C LEU A 1093 15.35 -58.16 8.92
N GLY A 1094 15.62 -58.16 10.23
CA GLY A 1094 16.43 -59.21 10.87
C GLY A 1094 15.83 -60.61 10.71
N GLN A 1095 14.50 -60.76 10.71
CA GLN A 1095 13.83 -62.03 10.40
C GLN A 1095 13.98 -62.45 8.93
N VAL A 1096 14.04 -61.51 7.99
CA VAL A 1096 14.29 -61.79 6.57
C VAL A 1096 15.77 -62.14 6.34
N GLU A 1097 16.70 -61.45 6.99
CA GLU A 1097 18.14 -61.75 6.96
C GLU A 1097 18.43 -63.13 7.56
N GLN A 1098 17.79 -63.50 8.68
CA GLN A 1098 17.87 -64.84 9.25
C GLN A 1098 17.36 -65.90 8.26
N LYS A 1099 16.17 -65.71 7.67
CA LYS A 1099 15.61 -66.66 6.68
C LYS A 1099 16.47 -66.78 5.42
N LEU A 1100 17.12 -65.69 5.01
CA LEU A 1100 18.08 -65.70 3.90
C LEU A 1100 19.34 -66.50 4.27
N ALA A 1101 19.88 -66.34 5.48
CA ALA A 1101 21.00 -67.13 5.97
C ALA A 1101 20.64 -68.63 6.09
N GLU A 1102 19.45 -68.96 6.60
CA GLU A 1102 18.92 -70.33 6.65
C GLU A 1102 18.78 -70.93 5.24
N ALA A 1103 18.25 -70.17 4.28
CA ALA A 1103 18.12 -70.61 2.88
C ALA A 1103 19.48 -70.80 2.18
N LEU A 1104 20.47 -69.95 2.49
CA LEU A 1104 21.84 -70.10 1.99
C LEU A 1104 22.53 -71.34 2.59
N ASN A 1105 22.38 -71.58 3.90
CA ASN A 1105 22.89 -72.79 4.56
C ASN A 1105 22.26 -74.06 3.97
N ALA A 1106 20.93 -74.07 3.76
CA ALA A 1106 20.22 -75.18 3.12
C ALA A 1106 20.68 -75.41 1.69
N ARG A 1107 20.95 -74.34 0.92
CA ARG A 1107 21.56 -74.43 -0.41
C ARG A 1107 22.95 -75.07 -0.35
N ASP A 1108 23.82 -74.65 0.56
CA ASP A 1108 25.15 -75.23 0.74
C ASP A 1108 25.09 -76.71 1.14
N GLU A 1109 24.02 -77.16 1.80
CA GLU A 1109 23.74 -78.58 2.04
C GLU A 1109 23.29 -79.31 0.76
N PHE A 1110 22.37 -78.74 -0.02
CA PHE A 1110 22.00 -79.30 -1.33
C PHE A 1110 23.21 -79.38 -2.28
N ASP A 1111 24.07 -78.37 -2.32
CA ASP A 1111 25.29 -78.35 -3.14
C ASP A 1111 26.37 -79.32 -2.59
N LYS A 1112 26.32 -79.76 -1.31
CA LYS A 1112 27.10 -80.93 -0.81
C LYS A 1112 26.49 -82.24 -1.30
N VAL A 1113 25.19 -82.46 -1.07
CA VAL A 1113 24.48 -83.69 -1.48
C VAL A 1113 24.57 -83.93 -2.99
N LYS A 1114 24.48 -82.87 -3.79
CA LYS A 1114 24.68 -82.90 -5.25
C LYS A 1114 26.06 -83.43 -5.62
N ARG A 1115 27.13 -82.94 -5.00
CA ARG A 1115 28.50 -83.44 -5.21
C ARG A 1115 28.66 -84.90 -4.79
N ASP A 1116 28.06 -85.31 -3.68
CA ASP A 1116 28.09 -86.71 -3.24
C ASP A 1116 27.35 -87.65 -4.21
N LEU A 1117 26.25 -87.19 -4.82
CA LEU A 1117 25.54 -87.92 -5.87
C LEU A 1117 26.34 -87.95 -7.19
N GLU A 1118 26.99 -86.85 -7.57
CA GLU A 1118 27.89 -86.79 -8.73
C GLU A 1118 29.09 -87.73 -8.57
N ASN A 1119 29.70 -87.77 -7.38
CA ASN A 1119 30.77 -88.70 -7.03
C ASN A 1119 30.30 -90.16 -7.12
N ARG A 1120 29.14 -90.49 -6.52
CA ARG A 1120 28.53 -91.84 -6.62
C ARG A 1120 28.19 -92.22 -8.05
N LEU A 1121 27.77 -91.27 -8.89
CA LEU A 1121 27.52 -91.50 -10.31
C LEU A 1121 28.82 -91.78 -11.07
N GLN A 1122 29.92 -91.06 -10.80
CA GLN A 1122 31.23 -91.36 -11.37
C GLN A 1122 31.76 -92.73 -10.91
N GLU A 1123 31.57 -93.11 -9.64
CA GLU A 1123 31.85 -94.47 -9.17
C GLU A 1123 31.01 -95.52 -9.91
N ALA A 1124 29.72 -95.28 -10.12
CA ALA A 1124 28.84 -96.20 -10.84
C ALA A 1124 29.23 -96.31 -12.33
N LEU A 1125 29.61 -95.21 -12.97
CA LEU A 1125 30.08 -95.18 -14.36
C LEU A 1125 31.43 -95.89 -14.52
N THR A 1126 32.39 -95.69 -13.61
CA THR A 1126 33.69 -96.38 -13.65
C THR A 1126 33.56 -97.87 -13.34
N LYS A 1127 32.65 -98.27 -12.43
CA LYS A 1127 32.29 -99.70 -12.21
C LYS A 1127 31.63 -100.31 -13.45
N ASN A 1128 30.71 -99.61 -14.10
CA ASN A 1128 30.10 -100.06 -15.36
C ASN A 1128 31.12 -100.13 -16.52
N GLN A 1129 32.11 -99.24 -16.56
CA GLN A 1129 33.16 -99.32 -17.58
C GLN A 1129 34.04 -100.55 -17.34
N LYS A 1130 34.50 -100.81 -16.11
CA LYS A 1130 35.22 -102.06 -15.77
C LYS A 1130 34.42 -103.31 -16.14
N LEU A 1131 33.12 -103.36 -15.84
CA LEU A 1131 32.26 -104.48 -16.24
C LEU A 1131 32.09 -104.62 -17.76
N LYS A 1132 32.17 -103.53 -18.54
CA LYS A 1132 32.24 -103.60 -20.01
C LYS A 1132 33.60 -104.11 -20.48
N ASP A 1133 34.68 -103.62 -19.87
CA ASP A 1133 36.05 -104.00 -20.21
C ASP A 1133 36.25 -105.51 -19.94
N GLU A 1134 35.86 -106.00 -18.76
CA GLU A 1134 35.79 -107.42 -18.38
C GLU A 1134 34.90 -108.23 -19.32
N LEU A 1135 33.75 -107.70 -19.76
CA LEU A 1135 32.87 -108.36 -20.73
C LEU A 1135 33.48 -108.39 -22.14
N THR A 1136 34.29 -107.39 -22.53
CA THR A 1136 35.04 -107.44 -23.79
C THR A 1136 36.21 -108.40 -23.71
N ASP A 1137 36.95 -108.45 -22.60
CA ASP A 1137 38.03 -109.42 -22.39
C ASP A 1137 37.46 -110.85 -22.46
N ALA A 1138 36.39 -111.14 -21.71
CA ALA A 1138 35.69 -112.42 -21.75
C ALA A 1138 35.12 -112.76 -23.14
N LYS A 1139 34.71 -111.77 -23.94
CA LYS A 1139 34.37 -112.00 -25.36
C LYS A 1139 35.60 -112.34 -26.20
N THR A 1140 36.71 -111.62 -26.07
CA THR A 1140 37.93 -111.96 -26.82
C THR A 1140 38.48 -113.33 -26.43
N ASP A 1141 38.35 -113.75 -25.18
CA ASP A 1141 38.75 -115.10 -24.74
C ASP A 1141 37.77 -116.17 -25.27
N ALA A 1142 36.46 -115.89 -25.31
CA ALA A 1142 35.48 -116.75 -25.97
C ALA A 1142 35.61 -116.80 -27.51
N GLU A 1143 36.25 -115.80 -28.11
CA GLU A 1143 36.61 -115.77 -29.54
C GLU A 1143 37.96 -116.47 -29.81
N LYS A 1144 38.94 -116.38 -28.89
CA LYS A 1144 40.19 -117.18 -28.91
C LYS A 1144 39.94 -118.68 -28.66
N ALA A 1145 38.81 -119.03 -28.05
CA ALA A 1145 38.42 -120.41 -27.74
C ALA A 1145 37.58 -121.09 -28.85
N LYS A 1146 37.52 -120.50 -30.05
CA LYS A 1146 36.85 -121.03 -31.25
C LYS A 1146 37.84 -121.27 -32.39
#